data_AF-A0A833VBD8-F1
#
_entry.id   AF-A0A833VBD8-F1
#
_cell.length_a   1.000
_cell.length_b   1.000
_cell.length_c   1.000
_cell.angle_alpha   90.00
_cell.angle_beta   90.00
_cell.angle_gamma   90.00
#
_symmetry.space_group_name_H-M   'P 1'
#
loop_
_entity.id
_entity.type
_entity.pdbx_description
1 polymer ?
#
loop_
_entity_poly.entity_id
_entity_poly.type
_entity_poly.pdbx_seq_one_letter_code
_entity_poly.pdbx_strand_id
1 'polypeptide(L)'
;MRKWAFSLLLLLVLLSTLSDQGQKLRANAEENEDSDEVADLPKVEEKLGAIPSGLSTDSEVTKREAESITRKTLRTHAEKFEFQAEVSRLMDIIINSLYSNKDIFLRELISNASDALDKLRFLSLTDKEVLGQGDDAKLEIQIKLDKENKVISIRDRGIGMTKEELIKNLGTIAKSGTSAFVEKAQKGGDLNLIGQFGVGFYSVYLVADYVEVISKHNDDKQYVWESKADGSFAVSEDTENEPLGRGTEIRLHLREEAKEYLEEGKLKDLVKRYSEFINFPIYLWASKEVDVEVPADEDESSEEEESSEEKTTEEEETESEEETEKKPKTKTVKETTYEWELLNDVKAIWLRNPKDVTDEEYTKFYHSLAKDFGDEKPMAWSHFRAEGDVEFKALLFIPPKAPHDLYESYYNNNKANLKLYVRRVFISDEFDDLLPKWLSFLKGIVDSDTLPLNVSREMLQQHHSLKTVKKKLISKALDMIRKLAQEDPDEYSNKDKSDEEKAELEEKKGQYVKFWNEFGKSIKLGIIEDAHNRNKLAKLLRIETSKSDGKLIGLDEYISRMKSGQKEIFYITGSTKEQLEKSPFLERLTKKNYEVIFLTDPVDEYLMQYLMDYEDKKFQNVSKEGLKLGKDSKLKDLKESFKELTNWWKDVLSSDNVDSVKLSNRLADTPCVVVTSKYGWSANMEKIMQAQTLSDNKQAAYMKGKRVLEINPRHPIIKELKDKVAQDSEDENIKQTARLIYQTALLESGFILNDPKEFASGIYKSVQKSLDIADATVEEEDETEETHESDEKASEGDADDSLKDEL
;
A
#
# COMPACT_ATOMS: atom_id res chain seq x y z
N MET A 1 53.29 14.02 2.87
CA MET A 1 52.63 13.10 3.83
C MET A 1 52.73 13.49 5.32
N ARG A 2 53.79 14.14 5.82
CA ARG A 2 53.89 14.50 7.27
C ARG A 2 53.05 15.69 7.77
N LYS A 3 52.58 16.59 6.90
CA LYS A 3 51.76 17.76 7.32
C LYS A 3 50.25 17.47 7.42
N TRP A 4 49.76 16.39 6.80
CA TRP A 4 48.34 15.99 6.87
C TRP A 4 48.05 15.09 8.08
N ALA A 5 49.03 14.33 8.56
CA ALA A 5 48.89 13.49 9.75
C ALA A 5 48.68 14.30 11.04
N PHE A 6 49.25 15.50 11.14
CA PHE A 6 49.12 16.33 12.35
C PHE A 6 47.74 16.99 12.47
N SER A 7 47.13 17.39 11.35
CA SER A 7 45.77 17.97 11.35
C SER A 7 44.69 16.92 11.65
N LEU A 8 44.88 15.67 11.20
CA LEU A 8 43.94 14.58 11.48
C LEU A 8 43.98 14.15 12.96
N LEU A 9 45.17 14.16 13.56
CA LEU A 9 45.35 13.82 14.98
C LEU A 9 44.73 14.90 15.90
N LEU A 10 44.84 16.18 15.52
CA LEU A 10 44.25 17.29 16.27
C LEU A 10 42.70 17.25 16.21
N LEU A 11 42.13 16.87 15.06
CA LEU A 11 40.69 16.72 14.89
C LEU A 11 40.11 15.55 15.71
N LEU A 12 40.85 14.44 15.80
CA LEU A 12 40.49 13.27 16.61
C LEU A 12 40.53 13.55 18.13
N VAL A 13 41.44 14.40 18.59
CA VAL A 13 41.51 14.82 20.00
C VAL A 13 40.40 15.82 20.36
N LEU A 14 39.98 16.68 19.42
CA LEU A 14 38.83 17.57 19.63
C LEU A 14 37.50 16.80 19.69
N LEU A 15 37.33 15.77 18.86
CA LEU A 15 36.12 14.93 18.83
C LEU A 15 35.96 14.03 20.07
N SER A 16 37.05 13.62 20.74
CA SER A 16 36.98 12.83 21.97
C SER A 16 36.69 13.65 23.24
N THR A 17 36.84 14.99 23.18
CA THR A 17 36.51 15.88 24.31
C THR A 17 35.08 16.41 24.31
N LEU A 18 34.32 16.20 23.21
CA LEU A 18 32.94 16.68 23.05
C LEU A 18 31.88 15.62 23.38
N SER A 19 32.25 14.37 23.63
CA SER A 19 31.29 13.28 23.89
C SER A 19 30.79 13.18 25.34
N ASP A 20 31.29 13.98 26.27
CA ASP A 20 31.02 13.82 27.71
C ASP A 20 30.01 14.84 28.30
N GLN A 21 29.51 15.80 27.49
CA GLN A 21 28.48 16.76 27.94
C GLN A 21 27.03 16.31 27.66
N GLY A 22 26.81 15.31 26.80
CA GLY A 22 25.47 14.80 26.47
C GLY A 22 24.88 13.83 27.51
N GLN A 23 25.72 13.19 28.34
CA GLN A 23 25.26 12.19 29.32
C GLN A 23 24.87 12.79 30.68
N LYS A 24 25.27 14.02 31.02
CA LYS A 24 24.89 14.69 32.28
C LYS A 24 23.56 15.44 32.24
N LEU A 25 22.95 15.62 31.06
CA LEU A 25 21.65 16.27 30.90
C LEU A 25 20.47 15.28 30.83
N ARG A 26 20.72 13.96 30.75
CA ARG A 26 19.68 12.91 30.74
C ARG A 26 19.46 12.20 32.08
N ALA A 27 20.29 12.48 33.10
CA ALA A 27 20.20 11.79 34.39
C ALA A 27 19.36 12.51 35.46
N ASN A 28 18.76 13.66 35.15
CA ASN A 28 17.92 14.44 36.08
C ASN A 28 16.46 14.59 35.63
N ALA A 29 15.97 13.69 34.75
CA ALA A 29 14.60 13.74 34.22
C ALA A 29 13.78 12.46 34.45
N GLU A 30 14.28 11.52 35.26
CA GLU A 30 13.55 10.31 35.68
C GLU A 30 13.64 10.18 37.20
N GLU A 31 13.01 11.09 37.93
CA GLU A 31 12.55 10.87 39.31
C GLU A 31 11.55 11.99 39.64
N ASN A 32 10.30 11.58 39.93
CA ASN A 32 9.12 12.34 40.37
C ASN A 32 7.93 12.28 39.39
N GLU A 33 7.30 11.10 39.30
CA GLU A 33 5.84 11.01 39.22
C GLU A 33 5.29 10.86 40.65
N ASP A 34 4.05 11.33 40.85
CA ASP A 34 3.22 11.33 42.07
C ASP A 34 3.39 12.49 43.06
N SER A 35 2.66 13.59 42.82
CA SER A 35 1.62 14.08 43.75
C SER A 35 0.86 15.28 43.17
N ASP A 36 -0.44 15.11 42.95
CA ASP A 36 -1.42 16.19 42.77
C ASP A 36 -1.40 17.14 43.97
N GLU A 37 -1.21 18.45 43.75
CA GLU A 37 -1.91 19.49 44.52
C GLU A 37 -1.72 20.89 43.88
N VAL A 38 -2.84 21.61 43.80
CA VAL A 38 -3.00 22.96 43.25
C VAL A 38 -2.29 23.97 44.16
N ALA A 39 -1.25 24.65 43.66
CA ALA A 39 -0.57 25.71 44.40
C ALA A 39 -0.97 27.11 43.90
N ASP A 40 -1.78 27.77 44.71
CA ASP A 40 -2.18 29.18 44.64
C ASP A 40 -0.98 30.15 44.58
N LEU A 41 -1.18 31.27 43.87
CA LEU A 41 -0.25 32.41 43.81
C LEU A 41 0.01 32.98 45.22
N PRO A 42 1.28 33.26 45.61
CA PRO A 42 1.53 33.78 46.95
C PRO A 42 1.10 35.24 47.04
N LYS A 43 0.14 35.51 47.94
CA LYS A 43 -0.15 36.84 48.48
C LYS A 43 1.05 37.30 49.33
N VAL A 44 1.50 38.52 49.08
CA VAL A 44 2.50 39.21 49.91
C VAL A 44 1.81 39.66 51.19
N GLU A 45 2.17 39.06 52.33
CA GLU A 45 1.88 39.64 53.64
C GLU A 45 3.00 40.62 54.03
N GLU A 46 2.62 41.84 54.35
CA GLU A 46 3.46 42.85 54.97
C GLU A 46 3.89 42.41 56.38
N LYS A 47 5.19 42.17 56.58
CA LYS A 47 5.82 42.30 57.91
C LYS A 47 6.98 43.27 57.85
N LEU A 48 6.70 44.47 58.33
CA LEU A 48 7.66 45.46 58.79
C LEU A 48 8.58 44.88 59.87
N GLY A 49 9.88 45.15 59.72
CA GLY A 49 10.75 45.43 60.87
C GLY A 49 11.81 44.39 61.20
N ALA A 50 12.92 44.39 60.46
CA ALA A 50 14.28 44.33 61.02
C ALA A 50 15.29 44.71 59.93
N ILE A 51 15.90 45.89 60.04
CA ILE A 51 17.02 46.38 59.22
C ILE A 51 18.24 46.49 60.16
N PRO A 52 19.49 46.62 59.68
CA PRO A 52 20.42 45.58 59.21
C PRO A 52 21.76 45.63 59.97
N SER A 53 22.69 44.70 59.73
CA SER A 53 24.12 45.01 59.90
C SER A 53 25.01 44.12 59.04
N GLY A 54 25.49 44.68 57.92
CA GLY A 54 26.41 44.02 57.00
C GLY A 54 26.73 44.90 55.80
N LEU A 55 27.28 46.09 56.06
CA LEU A 55 27.88 46.96 55.04
C LEU A 55 29.10 46.25 54.44
N SER A 56 28.91 45.60 53.29
CA SER A 56 29.95 45.36 52.31
C SER A 56 29.33 45.56 50.94
N THR A 57 29.86 46.57 50.24
CA THR A 57 29.49 47.03 48.91
C THR A 57 29.65 45.92 47.87
N ASP A 58 28.56 45.23 47.52
CA ASP A 58 28.59 44.32 46.39
C ASP A 58 28.26 45.10 45.13
N SER A 59 29.31 45.59 44.45
CA SER A 59 29.19 46.38 43.21
C SER A 59 28.32 45.67 42.16
N GLU A 60 28.24 44.33 42.21
CA GLU A 60 27.39 43.53 41.33
C GLU A 60 25.90 43.64 41.64
N VAL A 61 25.50 43.74 42.91
CA VAL A 61 24.08 43.89 43.29
C VAL A 61 23.58 45.26 42.85
N THR A 62 24.34 46.32 43.11
CA THR A 62 24.02 47.66 42.59
C THR A 62 24.01 47.72 41.06
N LYS A 63 24.86 46.96 40.37
CA LYS A 63 24.82 46.86 38.90
C LYS A 63 23.59 46.11 38.40
N ARG A 64 23.21 44.99 39.02
CA ARG A 64 22.01 44.23 38.64
C ARG A 64 20.73 44.99 38.94
N GLU A 65 20.67 45.71 40.07
CA GLU A 65 19.57 46.60 40.38
C GLU A 65 19.53 47.81 39.43
N ALA A 66 20.67 48.44 39.14
CA ALA A 66 20.74 49.51 38.15
C ALA A 66 20.34 49.03 36.75
N GLU A 67 20.77 47.85 36.31
CA GLU A 67 20.36 47.26 35.04
C GLU A 67 18.88 46.86 35.02
N SER A 68 18.35 46.31 36.12
CA SER A 68 16.93 45.97 36.27
C SER A 68 16.06 47.22 36.26
N ILE A 69 16.44 48.25 36.99
CA ILE A 69 15.79 49.56 36.98
C ILE A 69 15.92 50.18 35.59
N THR A 70 17.09 50.14 34.94
CA THR A 70 17.27 50.66 33.58
C THR A 70 16.41 49.91 32.56
N ARG A 71 16.33 48.58 32.62
CA ARG A 71 15.43 47.76 31.77
C ARG A 71 13.95 48.02 32.08
N LYS A 72 13.59 48.22 33.35
CA LYS A 72 12.23 48.58 33.77
C LYS A 72 11.87 49.98 33.27
N THR A 73 12.80 50.94 33.36
CA THR A 73 12.66 52.31 32.87
C THR A 73 12.53 52.32 31.34
N LEU A 74 13.35 51.55 30.63
CA LEU A 74 13.25 51.31 29.18
C LEU A 74 11.91 50.67 28.80
N ARG A 75 11.41 49.68 29.56
CA ARG A 75 10.10 49.06 29.32
C ARG A 75 8.93 50.00 29.60
N THR A 76 9.03 50.89 30.59
CA THR A 76 8.01 51.92 30.84
C THR A 76 7.98 53.03 29.79
N HIS A 77 9.09 53.26 29.08
CA HIS A 77 9.16 54.17 27.94
C HIS A 77 9.11 53.43 26.59
N ALA A 78 8.86 52.12 26.59
CA ALA A 78 8.76 51.35 25.37
C ALA A 78 7.39 51.60 24.73
N GLU A 79 7.41 52.11 23.50
CA GLU A 79 6.22 52.22 22.68
C GLU A 79 5.82 50.82 22.20
N LYS A 80 4.59 50.43 22.53
CA LYS A 80 4.00 49.19 22.06
C LYS A 80 3.31 49.46 20.72
N PHE A 81 3.72 48.72 19.70
CA PHE A 81 3.04 48.70 18.42
C PHE A 81 2.36 47.36 18.24
N GLU A 82 1.15 47.38 17.67
CA GLU A 82 0.47 46.15 17.25
C GLU A 82 0.99 45.75 15.86
N PHE A 83 1.09 44.44 15.63
CA PHE A 83 1.45 43.93 14.31
C PHE A 83 0.42 44.41 13.29
N GLN A 84 0.91 45.02 12.21
CA GLN A 84 0.10 45.45 11.08
C GLN A 84 0.22 44.41 9.97
N ALA A 85 -0.87 44.20 9.22
CA ALA A 85 -0.87 43.31 8.07
C ALA A 85 -1.54 43.97 6.87
N GLU A 86 -0.93 43.83 5.69
CA GLU A 86 -1.47 44.34 4.43
C GLU A 86 -2.46 43.33 3.85
N VAL A 87 -3.75 43.63 3.96
CA VAL A 87 -4.85 42.71 3.61
C VAL A 87 -4.75 42.24 2.16
N SER A 88 -4.45 43.14 1.21
CA SER A 88 -4.34 42.80 -0.21
C SER A 88 -3.23 41.77 -0.47
N ARG A 89 -2.08 41.87 0.21
CA ARG A 89 -1.00 40.87 0.10
C ARG A 89 -1.34 39.55 0.79
N LEU A 90 -2.05 39.60 1.92
CA LEU A 90 -2.49 38.38 2.60
C LEU A 90 -3.50 37.60 1.73
N MET A 91 -4.44 38.29 1.09
CA MET A 91 -5.38 37.66 0.15
C MET A 91 -4.63 37.02 -1.02
N ASP A 92 -3.65 37.71 -1.60
CA ASP A 92 -2.81 37.17 -2.68
C ASP A 92 -2.08 35.89 -2.26
N ILE A 93 -1.52 35.84 -1.05
CA ILE A 93 -0.86 34.64 -0.50
C ILE A 93 -1.86 33.49 -0.31
N ILE A 94 -3.05 33.77 0.25
CA ILE A 94 -4.08 32.76 0.49
C ILE A 94 -4.57 32.16 -0.84
N ILE A 95 -4.74 33.00 -1.86
CA ILE A 95 -5.25 32.56 -3.17
C ILE A 95 -4.14 31.87 -3.96
N ASN A 96 -2.95 32.46 -4.08
CA ASN A 96 -1.94 31.99 -5.04
C ASN A 96 -0.86 31.08 -4.45
N SER A 97 -0.73 30.99 -3.12
CA SER A 97 0.38 30.26 -2.47
C SER A 97 -0.02 29.22 -1.43
N LEU A 98 -1.25 29.27 -0.90
CA LEU A 98 -1.66 28.39 0.20
C LEU A 98 -2.13 27.00 -0.28
N TYR A 99 -2.76 26.94 -1.45
CA TYR A 99 -3.36 25.73 -2.00
C TYR A 99 -2.65 25.31 -3.29
N SER A 100 -2.36 24.02 -3.42
CA SER A 100 -1.77 23.44 -4.63
C SER A 100 -2.83 23.10 -5.66
N ASN A 101 -3.99 22.60 -5.19
CA ASN A 101 -5.07 22.14 -6.06
C ASN A 101 -6.25 23.11 -5.97
N LYS A 102 -6.77 23.56 -7.13
CA LYS A 102 -7.94 24.44 -7.20
C LYS A 102 -9.22 23.75 -6.76
N ASP A 103 -9.33 22.43 -6.96
CA ASP A 103 -10.50 21.60 -6.65
C ASP A 103 -10.98 21.72 -5.18
N ILE A 104 -10.09 22.14 -4.28
CA ILE A 104 -10.37 22.27 -2.85
C ILE A 104 -11.43 23.32 -2.53
N PHE A 105 -11.73 24.26 -3.44
CA PHE A 105 -12.74 25.29 -3.18
C PHE A 105 -14.08 24.67 -2.81
N LEU A 106 -14.50 23.62 -3.51
CA LEU A 106 -15.77 22.95 -3.27
C LEU A 106 -15.75 22.19 -1.93
N ARG A 107 -14.63 21.57 -1.58
CA ARG A 107 -14.42 20.93 -0.27
C ARG A 107 -14.60 21.92 0.87
N GLU A 108 -13.96 23.09 0.77
CA GLU A 108 -14.07 24.13 1.81
C GLU A 108 -15.49 24.68 1.93
N LEU A 109 -16.18 24.91 0.81
CA LEU A 109 -17.57 25.39 0.81
C LEU A 109 -18.54 24.38 1.42
N ILE A 110 -18.46 23.11 1.02
CA ILE A 110 -19.31 22.05 1.58
C ILE A 110 -19.01 21.84 3.07
N SER A 111 -17.73 21.94 3.47
CA SER A 111 -17.34 21.88 4.89
C SER A 111 -17.97 23.01 5.70
N ASN A 112 -17.95 24.25 5.18
CA ASN A 112 -18.57 25.40 5.83
C ASN A 112 -20.10 25.27 5.92
N ALA A 113 -20.74 24.78 4.86
CA ALA A 113 -22.17 24.48 4.84
C ALA A 113 -22.54 23.40 5.87
N SER A 114 -21.74 22.32 5.97
CA SER A 114 -21.92 21.29 6.99
C SER A 114 -21.79 21.85 8.41
N ASP A 115 -20.79 22.71 8.67
CA ASP A 115 -20.64 23.38 9.97
C ASP A 115 -21.87 24.26 10.31
N ALA A 116 -22.44 24.95 9.32
CA ALA A 116 -23.63 25.78 9.50
C ALA A 116 -24.88 24.94 9.83
N LEU A 117 -25.03 23.78 9.17
CA LEU A 117 -26.10 22.82 9.45
C LEU A 117 -25.93 22.17 10.83
N ASP A 118 -24.69 21.84 11.23
CA ASP A 118 -24.41 21.28 12.56
C ASP A 118 -24.67 22.27 13.69
N LYS A 119 -24.31 23.55 13.53
CA LYS A 119 -24.66 24.61 14.48
C LYS A 119 -26.17 24.70 14.69
N LEU A 120 -26.92 24.71 13.59
CA LEU A 120 -28.37 24.74 13.64
C LEU A 120 -28.94 23.48 14.32
N ARG A 121 -28.44 22.30 13.96
CA ARG A 121 -28.83 21.02 14.57
C ARG A 121 -28.56 21.02 16.07
N PHE A 122 -27.45 21.59 16.51
CA PHE A 122 -27.13 21.69 17.93
C PHE A 122 -28.09 22.63 18.67
N LEU A 123 -28.35 23.81 18.10
CA LEU A 123 -29.31 24.76 18.66
C LEU A 123 -30.72 24.16 18.74
N SER A 124 -31.11 23.34 17.76
CA SER A 124 -32.42 22.70 17.74
C SER A 124 -32.64 21.65 18.82
N LEU A 125 -31.56 21.11 19.41
CA LEU A 125 -31.65 20.26 20.59
C LEU A 125 -32.12 21.04 21.82
N THR A 126 -31.83 22.34 21.87
CA THR A 126 -32.22 23.23 22.97
C THR A 126 -33.53 23.95 22.67
N ASP A 127 -33.71 24.39 21.42
CA ASP A 127 -34.89 25.10 20.95
C ASP A 127 -35.37 24.57 19.59
N LYS A 128 -36.47 23.79 19.62
CA LYS A 128 -37.02 23.15 18.42
C LYS A 128 -37.61 24.14 17.41
N GLU A 129 -37.95 25.37 17.82
CA GLU A 129 -38.55 26.36 16.93
C GLU A 129 -37.57 26.88 15.87
N VAL A 130 -36.26 26.81 16.16
CA VAL A 130 -35.19 27.30 15.27
C VAL A 130 -35.13 26.54 13.93
N LEU A 131 -35.60 25.28 13.90
CA LEU A 131 -35.69 24.48 12.67
C LEU A 131 -36.77 24.98 11.70
N GLY A 132 -37.79 25.70 12.17
CA GLY A 132 -38.94 26.07 11.35
C GLY A 132 -39.83 24.88 10.97
N GLN A 133 -40.64 25.03 9.91
CA GLN A 133 -41.58 24.02 9.40
C GLN A 133 -41.44 23.86 7.88
N GLY A 134 -41.96 22.76 7.34
CA GLY A 134 -41.97 22.50 5.90
C GLY A 134 -40.55 22.33 5.34
N ASP A 135 -40.24 23.00 4.24
CA ASP A 135 -38.94 22.92 3.59
C ASP A 135 -37.81 23.50 4.46
N ASP A 136 -38.11 24.50 5.31
CA ASP A 136 -37.11 25.08 6.21
C ASP A 136 -36.64 24.11 7.29
N ALA A 137 -37.38 23.04 7.59
CA ALA A 137 -36.94 22.01 8.54
C ALA A 137 -35.89 21.06 7.95
N LYS A 138 -35.68 21.07 6.61
CA LYS A 138 -34.71 20.21 5.94
C LYS A 138 -33.28 20.70 6.20
N LEU A 139 -32.38 19.78 6.50
CA LEU A 139 -30.95 20.02 6.66
C LEU A 139 -30.23 19.40 5.46
N GLU A 140 -29.92 20.20 4.45
CA GLU A 140 -29.36 19.74 3.17
C GLU A 140 -28.44 20.80 2.55
N ILE A 141 -27.61 20.36 1.62
CA ILE A 141 -26.74 21.19 0.79
C ILE A 141 -27.15 20.97 -0.67
N GLN A 142 -27.32 22.04 -1.42
CA GLN A 142 -27.77 22.03 -2.81
C GLN A 142 -26.77 22.75 -3.70
N ILE A 143 -26.38 22.12 -4.81
CA ILE A 143 -25.44 22.67 -5.78
C ILE A 143 -26.18 22.82 -7.12
N LYS A 144 -26.17 24.03 -7.67
CA LYS A 144 -26.80 24.35 -8.95
C LYS A 144 -25.80 24.99 -9.89
N LEU A 145 -25.85 24.56 -11.15
CA LEU A 145 -25.04 25.09 -12.24
C LEU A 145 -25.88 26.02 -13.11
N ASP A 146 -25.33 27.19 -13.41
CA ASP A 146 -25.82 28.09 -14.44
C ASP A 146 -24.73 28.26 -15.50
N LYS A 147 -24.85 27.47 -16.58
CA LYS A 147 -23.88 27.47 -17.67
C LYS A 147 -23.93 28.75 -18.50
N GLU A 148 -25.08 29.41 -18.57
CA GLU A 148 -25.28 30.62 -19.37
C GLU A 148 -24.56 31.81 -18.73
N ASN A 149 -24.72 31.95 -17.41
CA ASN A 149 -24.12 33.04 -16.66
C ASN A 149 -22.73 32.69 -16.08
N LYS A 150 -22.27 31.45 -16.27
CA LYS A 150 -21.01 30.91 -15.70
C LYS A 150 -20.99 30.98 -14.17
N VAL A 151 -22.12 30.65 -13.54
CA VAL A 151 -22.28 30.72 -12.10
C VAL A 151 -22.45 29.33 -11.50
N ILE A 152 -21.76 29.07 -10.39
CA ILE A 152 -22.04 27.93 -9.51
C ILE A 152 -22.69 28.48 -8.23
N SER A 153 -23.89 28.01 -7.93
CA SER A 153 -24.59 28.29 -6.68
C SER A 153 -24.45 27.12 -5.72
N ILE A 154 -24.01 27.39 -4.49
CA ILE A 154 -24.01 26.42 -3.38
C ILE A 154 -24.92 26.98 -2.30
N ARG A 155 -26.04 26.30 -2.04
CA ARG A 155 -27.02 26.68 -1.02
C ARG A 155 -27.00 25.68 0.14
N ASP A 156 -26.90 26.20 1.36
CA ASP A 156 -27.11 25.43 2.57
C ASP A 156 -28.35 25.91 3.33
N ARG A 157 -29.07 24.98 3.96
CA ARG A 157 -30.20 25.29 4.87
C ARG A 157 -29.77 25.41 6.33
N GLY A 158 -28.53 25.84 6.58
CA GLY A 158 -27.94 25.99 7.90
C GLY A 158 -28.48 27.18 8.68
N ILE A 159 -27.72 27.65 9.67
CA ILE A 159 -28.11 28.74 10.56
C ILE A 159 -28.17 30.12 9.88
N GLY A 160 -27.37 30.33 8.82
CA GLY A 160 -27.18 31.63 8.17
C GLY A 160 -26.31 32.59 8.98
N MET A 161 -26.16 33.83 8.50
CA MET A 161 -25.38 34.89 9.14
C MET A 161 -26.20 36.19 9.20
N THR A 162 -26.11 36.88 10.33
CA THR A 162 -26.61 38.26 10.48
C THR A 162 -25.73 39.25 9.71
N LYS A 163 -26.20 40.49 9.51
CA LYS A 163 -25.39 41.54 8.88
C LYS A 163 -24.05 41.75 9.59
N GLU A 164 -24.07 41.70 10.92
CA GLU A 164 -22.87 41.90 11.74
C GLU A 164 -21.89 40.73 11.60
N GLU A 165 -22.39 39.51 11.48
CA GLU A 165 -21.59 38.31 11.25
C GLU A 165 -20.99 38.27 9.85
N LEU A 166 -21.71 38.70 8.81
CA LEU A 166 -21.15 38.83 7.46
C LEU A 166 -19.92 39.76 7.48
N ILE A 167 -20.02 40.91 8.13
CA ILE A 167 -18.91 41.87 8.25
C ILE A 167 -17.77 41.29 9.10
N LYS A 168 -18.09 40.69 10.25
CA LYS A 168 -17.08 40.25 11.23
C LYS A 168 -16.42 38.93 10.88
N ASN A 169 -17.11 37.99 10.23
CA ASN A 169 -16.62 36.63 9.99
C ASN A 169 -16.08 36.48 8.55
N LEU A 170 -16.77 37.02 7.53
CA LEU A 170 -16.27 36.99 6.15
C LEU A 170 -15.34 38.16 5.82
N GLY A 171 -15.52 39.29 6.51
CA GLY A 171 -14.68 40.49 6.31
C GLY A 171 -13.36 40.50 7.08
N THR A 172 -13.07 39.49 7.92
CA THR A 172 -11.85 39.43 8.73
C THR A 172 -11.10 38.13 8.45
N ILE A 173 -9.90 38.23 7.89
CA ILE A 173 -9.01 37.08 7.64
C ILE A 173 -8.62 36.43 8.97
N ALA A 174 -8.55 35.10 8.98
CA ALA A 174 -8.17 34.28 10.14
C ALA A 174 -9.16 34.35 11.31
N LYS A 175 -10.42 34.66 11.03
CA LYS A 175 -11.50 34.63 12.02
C LYS A 175 -12.53 33.58 11.64
N SER A 176 -12.73 32.59 12.51
CA SER A 176 -13.72 31.53 12.32
C SER A 176 -14.89 31.70 13.30
N GLY A 177 -16.08 31.93 12.75
CA GLY A 177 -17.32 31.89 13.54
C GLY A 177 -17.62 30.49 14.11
N THR A 178 -17.05 29.44 13.51
CA THR A 178 -17.12 28.07 14.01
C THR A 178 -16.30 27.89 15.28
N SER A 179 -15.07 28.40 15.33
CA SER A 179 -14.22 28.35 16.54
C SER A 179 -14.90 29.06 17.72
N ALA A 180 -15.46 30.25 17.49
CA ALA A 180 -16.19 31.00 18.51
C ALA A 180 -17.45 30.27 19.01
N PHE A 181 -18.11 29.49 18.16
CA PHE A 181 -19.25 28.66 18.57
C PHE A 181 -18.80 27.48 19.44
N VAL A 182 -17.72 26.78 19.07
CA VAL A 182 -17.16 25.67 19.86
C VAL A 182 -16.80 26.14 21.28
N GLU A 183 -16.12 27.28 21.43
CA GLU A 183 -15.78 27.84 22.74
C GLU A 183 -17.02 28.09 23.62
N LYS A 184 -18.12 28.56 23.01
CA LYS A 184 -19.40 28.78 23.72
C LYS A 184 -20.13 27.47 24.02
N ALA A 185 -20.02 26.48 23.14
CA ALA A 185 -20.77 25.23 23.20
C ALA A 185 -20.08 24.11 24.01
N GLN A 186 -18.80 24.27 24.39
CA GLN A 186 -18.03 23.35 25.24
C GLN A 186 -18.69 23.00 26.60
N LYS A 187 -19.80 23.64 26.98
CA LYS A 187 -20.61 23.30 28.16
C LYS A 187 -21.73 22.28 27.90
N GLY A 188 -21.95 21.81 26.65
CA GLY A 188 -23.19 21.10 26.28
C GLY A 188 -23.11 19.90 25.32
N GLY A 189 -21.94 19.45 24.84
CA GLY A 189 -21.86 18.21 24.04
C GLY A 189 -20.64 18.08 23.12
N ASP A 190 -20.50 16.91 22.50
CA ASP A 190 -19.44 16.54 21.53
C ASP A 190 -19.73 17.17 20.15
N LEU A 191 -19.20 18.38 19.91
CA LEU A 191 -19.32 19.09 18.64
C LEU A 191 -18.04 18.96 17.81
N ASN A 192 -18.06 18.07 16.83
CA ASN A 192 -16.94 17.87 15.90
C ASN A 192 -17.05 18.80 14.69
N LEU A 193 -16.92 20.11 14.91
CA LEU A 193 -16.90 21.10 13.83
C LEU A 193 -15.55 21.14 13.10
N ILE A 194 -15.60 21.43 11.80
CA ILE A 194 -14.49 21.27 10.86
C ILE A 194 -13.66 22.56 10.77
N GLY A 195 -14.29 23.73 10.63
CA GLY A 195 -13.63 25.00 10.29
C GLY A 195 -12.96 25.71 11.48
N GLN A 196 -11.62 25.67 11.56
CA GLN A 196 -10.88 26.29 12.67
C GLN A 196 -10.07 27.54 12.29
N PHE A 197 -9.56 27.59 11.05
CA PHE A 197 -8.57 28.60 10.66
C PHE A 197 -9.16 29.94 10.20
N GLY A 198 -10.39 29.96 9.67
CA GLY A 198 -11.00 31.20 9.17
C GLY A 198 -10.37 31.73 7.87
N VAL A 199 -9.84 30.84 7.01
CA VAL A 199 -9.29 31.19 5.69
C VAL A 199 -9.90 30.40 4.53
N GLY A 200 -10.56 29.27 4.82
CA GLY A 200 -11.08 28.35 3.79
C GLY A 200 -12.13 28.97 2.88
N PHE A 201 -12.93 29.94 3.34
CA PHE A 201 -13.87 30.65 2.46
C PHE A 201 -13.16 31.31 1.28
N TYR A 202 -11.98 31.89 1.46
CA TYR A 202 -11.29 32.64 0.40
C TYR A 202 -10.70 31.77 -0.70
N SER A 203 -10.71 30.43 -0.56
CA SER A 203 -10.32 29.53 -1.66
C SER A 203 -11.26 29.62 -2.86
N VAL A 204 -12.46 30.18 -2.72
CA VAL A 204 -13.37 30.46 -3.83
C VAL A 204 -12.74 31.30 -4.93
N TYR A 205 -11.81 32.19 -4.58
CA TYR A 205 -11.11 33.05 -5.53
C TYR A 205 -10.03 32.32 -6.34
N LEU A 206 -9.79 31.03 -6.08
CA LEU A 206 -9.01 30.15 -6.98
C LEU A 206 -9.72 29.94 -8.31
N VAL A 207 -11.06 30.00 -8.30
CA VAL A 207 -11.92 29.63 -9.44
C VAL A 207 -12.91 30.73 -9.85
N ALA A 208 -13.11 31.76 -9.02
CA ALA A 208 -14.03 32.87 -9.27
C ALA A 208 -13.34 34.24 -9.29
N ASP A 209 -13.84 35.15 -10.13
CA ASP A 209 -13.44 36.57 -10.14
C ASP A 209 -14.31 37.43 -9.23
N TYR A 210 -15.54 36.99 -9.00
CA TYR A 210 -16.53 37.70 -8.22
C TYR A 210 -17.38 36.70 -7.44
N VAL A 211 -17.66 37.01 -6.18
CA VAL A 211 -18.39 36.13 -5.28
C VAL A 211 -19.48 36.91 -4.57
N GLU A 212 -20.67 36.32 -4.55
CA GLU A 212 -21.83 36.81 -3.83
C GLU A 212 -22.20 35.81 -2.74
N VAL A 213 -22.49 36.31 -1.54
CA VAL A 213 -22.94 35.51 -0.41
C VAL A 213 -24.24 36.11 0.08
N ILE A 214 -25.34 35.41 -0.21
CA ILE A 214 -26.69 35.79 0.21
C ILE A 214 -26.99 34.99 1.46
N SER A 215 -27.24 35.64 2.59
CA SER A 215 -27.46 34.93 3.86
C SER A 215 -28.69 35.46 4.60
N LYS A 216 -29.43 34.54 5.21
CA LYS A 216 -30.61 34.81 6.04
C LYS A 216 -30.50 34.06 7.36
N HIS A 217 -30.23 34.79 8.43
CA HIS A 217 -30.32 34.30 9.80
C HIS A 217 -31.74 34.51 10.35
N ASN A 218 -32.22 33.67 11.26
CA ASN A 218 -33.58 33.79 11.83
C ASN A 218 -33.80 35.16 12.52
N ASP A 219 -32.78 35.65 13.23
CA ASP A 219 -32.82 36.91 14.00
C ASP A 219 -32.59 38.19 13.17
N ASP A 220 -32.40 38.08 11.86
CA ASP A 220 -32.08 39.23 11.01
C ASP A 220 -32.74 39.13 9.62
N LYS A 221 -32.65 40.20 8.83
CA LYS A 221 -33.11 40.23 7.43
C LYS A 221 -32.16 39.44 6.51
N GLN A 222 -32.56 39.29 5.24
CA GLN A 222 -31.69 38.75 4.21
C GLN A 222 -30.72 39.84 3.73
N TYR A 223 -29.44 39.49 3.65
CA TYR A 223 -28.38 40.40 3.20
C TYR A 223 -27.55 39.75 2.10
N VAL A 224 -27.05 40.58 1.18
CA VAL A 224 -26.08 40.19 0.15
C VAL A 224 -24.73 40.78 0.54
N TRP A 225 -23.71 39.92 0.58
CA TRP A 225 -22.30 40.30 0.67
C TRP A 225 -21.65 40.04 -0.69
N GLU A 226 -20.84 40.97 -1.19
CA GLU A 226 -20.20 40.86 -2.50
C GLU A 226 -18.72 41.32 -2.45
N SER A 227 -17.84 40.63 -3.16
CA SER A 227 -16.43 41.01 -3.26
C SER A 227 -15.68 40.38 -4.44
N LYS A 228 -14.68 41.11 -4.94
CA LYS A 228 -13.71 40.69 -5.98
C LYS A 228 -12.32 40.34 -5.41
N ALA A 229 -12.19 40.21 -4.09
CA ALA A 229 -10.92 40.03 -3.39
C ALA A 229 -9.87 41.13 -3.62
N ASP A 230 -10.29 42.36 -3.97
CA ASP A 230 -9.41 43.52 -4.20
C ASP A 230 -9.03 44.29 -2.91
N GLY A 231 -9.35 43.71 -1.75
CA GLY A 231 -9.17 44.33 -0.43
C GLY A 231 -10.44 44.99 0.13
N SER A 232 -11.57 44.95 -0.59
CA SER A 232 -12.85 45.49 -0.15
C SER A 232 -14.03 44.53 -0.37
N PHE A 233 -15.15 44.78 0.31
CA PHE A 233 -16.42 44.09 0.12
C PHE A 233 -17.59 45.03 0.42
N ALA A 234 -18.76 44.76 -0.15
CA ALA A 234 -20.00 45.50 0.13
C ALA A 234 -21.05 44.59 0.78
N VAL A 235 -21.94 45.20 1.58
CA VAL A 235 -23.08 44.50 2.21
C VAL A 235 -24.34 45.33 2.05
N SER A 236 -25.36 44.75 1.42
CA SER A 236 -26.67 45.38 1.15
C SER A 236 -27.81 44.51 1.68
N GLU A 237 -28.95 45.13 2.01
CA GLU A 237 -30.19 44.38 2.29
C GLU A 237 -30.71 43.81 0.98
N ASP A 238 -31.10 42.54 0.97
CA ASP A 238 -31.55 41.85 -0.24
C ASP A 238 -33.04 42.15 -0.49
N THR A 239 -33.33 42.75 -1.63
CA THR A 239 -34.69 43.08 -2.06
C THR A 239 -35.08 42.44 -3.39
N GLU A 240 -34.16 41.74 -4.04
CA GLU A 240 -34.32 41.30 -5.44
C GLU A 240 -34.27 39.77 -5.58
N ASN A 241 -33.48 39.07 -4.78
CA ASN A 241 -33.40 37.62 -4.87
C ASN A 241 -34.57 36.92 -4.17
N GLU A 242 -34.75 35.64 -4.51
CA GLU A 242 -35.73 34.79 -3.83
C GLU A 242 -35.44 34.71 -2.31
N PRO A 243 -36.48 34.77 -1.45
CA PRO A 243 -36.31 34.59 -0.02
C PRO A 243 -35.75 33.20 0.30
N LEU A 244 -34.61 33.15 0.99
CA LEU A 244 -33.96 31.89 1.34
C LEU A 244 -34.69 31.11 2.44
N GLY A 245 -35.55 31.78 3.23
CA GLY A 245 -36.12 31.27 4.48
C GLY A 245 -35.08 31.30 5.60
N ARG A 246 -34.04 30.48 5.46
CA ARG A 246 -32.87 30.40 6.36
C ARG A 246 -31.65 29.81 5.65
N GLY A 247 -30.45 30.17 6.09
CA GLY A 247 -29.19 29.60 5.62
C GLY A 247 -28.43 30.57 4.72
N THR A 248 -27.63 30.04 3.80
CA THR A 248 -26.78 30.85 2.90
C THR A 248 -26.79 30.27 1.49
N GLU A 249 -26.79 31.14 0.48
CA GLU A 249 -26.48 30.82 -0.91
C GLU A 249 -25.19 31.55 -1.30
N ILE A 250 -24.19 30.81 -1.77
CA ILE A 250 -22.93 31.34 -2.28
C ILE A 250 -22.93 31.19 -3.80
N ARG A 251 -22.81 32.30 -4.52
CA ARG A 251 -22.72 32.33 -5.99
C ARG A 251 -21.31 32.67 -6.41
N LEU A 252 -20.71 31.76 -7.19
CA LEU A 252 -19.36 31.88 -7.71
C LEU A 252 -19.42 32.25 -9.19
N HIS A 253 -19.01 33.47 -9.53
CA HIS A 253 -18.86 33.90 -10.91
C HIS A 253 -17.50 33.45 -11.41
N LEU A 254 -17.51 32.36 -12.17
CA LEU A 254 -16.29 31.64 -12.52
C LEU A 254 -15.40 32.43 -13.48
N ARG A 255 -14.09 32.21 -13.33
CA ARG A 255 -13.10 32.69 -14.29
C ARG A 255 -13.19 31.91 -15.60
N GLU A 256 -12.62 32.49 -16.65
CA GLU A 256 -12.64 31.87 -17.98
C GLU A 256 -11.90 30.53 -18.01
N GLU A 257 -10.82 30.41 -17.24
CA GLU A 257 -10.03 29.19 -17.08
C GLU A 257 -10.67 28.13 -16.18
N ALA A 258 -11.73 28.46 -15.44
CA ALA A 258 -12.37 27.59 -14.46
C ALA A 258 -13.67 26.94 -14.98
N LYS A 259 -13.93 27.00 -16.28
CA LYS A 259 -15.15 26.47 -16.91
C LYS A 259 -15.34 24.97 -16.76
N GLU A 260 -14.28 24.21 -16.49
CA GLU A 260 -14.37 22.76 -16.23
C GLU A 260 -15.33 22.45 -15.06
N TYR A 261 -15.50 23.38 -14.11
CA TYR A 261 -16.41 23.20 -12.98
C TYR A 261 -17.89 23.44 -13.33
N LEU A 262 -18.20 23.87 -14.57
CA LEU A 262 -19.56 23.91 -15.11
C LEU A 262 -20.00 22.55 -15.69
N GLU A 263 -19.13 21.55 -15.68
CA GLU A 263 -19.46 20.18 -16.06
C GLU A 263 -20.01 19.40 -14.85
N GLU A 264 -21.20 18.80 -15.01
CA GLU A 264 -21.84 18.01 -13.97
C GLU A 264 -20.93 16.86 -13.49
N GLY A 265 -20.27 16.16 -14.43
CA GLY A 265 -19.36 15.06 -14.13
C GLY A 265 -18.20 15.48 -13.22
N LYS A 266 -17.58 16.63 -13.48
CA LYS A 266 -16.50 17.17 -12.66
C LYS A 266 -16.97 17.42 -11.22
N LEU A 267 -18.12 18.09 -11.02
CA LEU A 267 -18.64 18.34 -9.67
C LEU A 267 -19.01 17.05 -8.94
N LYS A 268 -19.62 16.08 -9.64
CA LYS A 268 -19.92 14.75 -9.06
C LYS A 268 -18.64 14.08 -8.56
N ASP A 269 -17.57 14.10 -9.34
CA ASP A 269 -16.28 13.53 -8.97
C ASP A 269 -15.65 14.24 -7.77
N LEU A 270 -15.75 15.58 -7.71
CA LEU A 270 -15.24 16.36 -6.57
C LEU A 270 -16.00 16.08 -5.28
N VAL A 271 -17.33 16.03 -5.33
CA VAL A 271 -18.16 15.70 -4.16
C VAL A 271 -17.85 14.28 -3.69
N LYS A 272 -17.79 13.29 -4.61
CA LYS A 272 -17.41 11.91 -4.29
C LYS A 272 -15.98 11.79 -3.76
N ARG A 273 -15.05 12.66 -4.17
CA ARG A 273 -13.67 12.61 -3.67
C ARG A 273 -13.54 13.20 -2.27
N TYR A 274 -14.13 14.37 -2.04
CA TYR A 274 -13.83 15.18 -0.86
C TYR A 274 -14.94 15.17 0.21
N SER A 275 -16.19 14.93 -0.19
CA SER A 275 -17.38 15.16 0.62
C SER A 275 -18.35 13.97 0.66
N GLU A 276 -17.92 12.79 0.21
CA GLU A 276 -18.73 11.55 0.15
C GLU A 276 -19.34 11.18 1.52
N PHE A 277 -18.68 11.58 2.62
CA PHE A 277 -19.06 11.16 3.97
C PHE A 277 -19.48 12.30 4.89
N ILE A 278 -19.82 13.46 4.31
CA ILE A 278 -20.48 14.54 5.04
C ILE A 278 -21.84 14.06 5.53
N ASN A 279 -22.22 14.45 6.75
CA ASN A 279 -23.37 13.91 7.46
C ASN A 279 -24.74 14.39 6.93
N PHE A 280 -24.73 15.35 6.02
CA PHE A 280 -25.93 15.96 5.45
C PHE A 280 -26.05 15.62 3.96
N PRO A 281 -27.26 15.43 3.43
CA PRO A 281 -27.45 15.13 2.02
C PRO A 281 -26.98 16.30 1.13
N ILE A 282 -26.21 15.95 0.12
CA ILE A 282 -25.67 16.86 -0.89
C ILE A 282 -26.39 16.55 -2.21
N TYR A 283 -27.13 17.52 -2.72
CA TYR A 283 -27.85 17.41 -3.98
C TYR A 283 -27.19 18.23 -5.08
N LEU A 284 -27.16 17.69 -6.30
CA LEU A 284 -26.79 18.41 -7.51
C LEU A 284 -28.02 18.54 -8.41
N TRP A 285 -28.26 19.73 -8.94
CA TRP A 285 -29.26 19.94 -9.99
C TRP A 285 -28.71 19.40 -11.31
N ALA A 286 -29.07 18.16 -11.63
CA ALA A 286 -28.51 17.41 -12.76
C ALA A 286 -29.54 17.23 -13.88
N SER A 287 -29.05 17.13 -15.11
CA SER A 287 -29.88 16.89 -16.29
C SER A 287 -30.10 15.38 -16.51
N LYS A 288 -31.31 15.01 -16.93
CA LYS A 288 -31.71 13.63 -17.24
C LYS A 288 -32.50 13.59 -18.54
N GLU A 289 -32.01 12.81 -19.50
CA GLU A 289 -32.74 12.52 -20.74
C GLU A 289 -33.85 11.52 -20.43
N VAL A 290 -35.10 11.92 -20.71
CA VAL A 290 -36.28 11.07 -20.62
C VAL A 290 -36.88 10.95 -22.01
N ASP A 291 -37.13 9.72 -22.44
CA ASP A 291 -37.83 9.43 -23.70
C ASP A 291 -39.32 9.77 -23.55
N VAL A 292 -39.77 10.81 -24.24
CA VAL A 292 -41.18 11.24 -24.26
C VAL A 292 -41.78 10.90 -25.63
N GLU A 293 -42.88 10.15 -25.62
CA GLU A 293 -43.63 9.85 -26.85
C GLU A 293 -44.51 11.04 -27.24
N VAL A 294 -44.18 11.67 -28.36
CA VAL A 294 -44.92 12.81 -28.92
C VAL A 294 -45.65 12.35 -30.19
N PRO A 295 -46.90 12.76 -30.46
CA PRO A 295 -47.59 12.40 -31.70
C PRO A 295 -46.80 12.89 -32.93
N ALA A 296 -46.61 12.03 -33.93
CA ALA A 296 -46.00 12.42 -35.20
C ALA A 296 -47.03 13.19 -36.04
N ASP A 297 -46.73 14.45 -36.37
CA ASP A 297 -47.50 15.22 -37.35
C ASP A 297 -47.33 14.60 -38.76
N GLU A 298 -48.43 14.50 -39.52
CA GLU A 298 -48.55 13.78 -40.80
C GLU A 298 -47.83 14.45 -42.01
N ASP A 299 -46.94 15.43 -41.84
CA ASP A 299 -46.51 16.30 -42.96
C ASP A 299 -45.01 16.33 -43.32
N GLU A 300 -44.18 15.38 -42.84
CA GLU A 300 -42.81 15.23 -43.35
C GLU A 300 -42.46 13.77 -43.65
N SER A 301 -43.04 13.23 -44.72
CA SER A 301 -42.54 12.01 -45.37
C SER A 301 -42.27 12.26 -46.84
N SER A 302 -41.17 12.97 -47.14
CA SER A 302 -40.48 12.84 -48.40
C SER A 302 -39.02 13.24 -48.20
N GLU A 303 -38.17 12.26 -47.94
CA GLU A 303 -36.97 11.97 -48.72
C GLU A 303 -36.09 10.93 -47.99
N GLU A 304 -35.58 9.98 -48.78
CA GLU A 304 -34.50 9.02 -48.48
C GLU A 304 -34.87 7.67 -47.82
N GLU A 305 -35.47 6.78 -48.64
CA GLU A 305 -35.19 5.34 -48.58
C GLU A 305 -34.33 4.93 -49.79
N GLU A 306 -33.05 4.62 -49.58
CA GLU A 306 -32.31 3.64 -50.37
C GLU A 306 -31.37 2.85 -49.42
N SER A 307 -31.68 1.58 -49.18
CA SER A 307 -30.86 0.43 -49.59
C SER A 307 -31.02 -0.83 -48.70
N SER A 308 -31.13 -1.96 -49.41
CA SER A 308 -30.86 -3.36 -49.03
C SER A 308 -31.87 -4.16 -48.18
N GLU A 309 -32.73 -4.93 -48.88
CA GLU A 309 -32.74 -6.41 -49.01
C GLU A 309 -32.02 -7.22 -47.90
N GLU A 310 -32.49 -8.38 -47.39
CA GLU A 310 -33.13 -9.52 -48.06
C GLU A 310 -33.72 -10.56 -47.04
N LYS A 311 -34.73 -11.34 -47.51
CA LYS A 311 -35.09 -12.76 -47.20
C LYS A 311 -35.87 -13.15 -45.93
N THR A 312 -37.19 -13.40 -46.03
CA THR A 312 -37.95 -14.66 -46.37
C THR A 312 -38.15 -15.66 -45.22
N THR A 313 -39.40 -15.90 -44.81
CA THR A 313 -40.16 -17.16 -45.09
C THR A 313 -41.66 -17.04 -44.73
N GLU A 314 -42.48 -17.67 -45.57
CA GLU A 314 -43.93 -17.97 -45.49
C GLU A 314 -44.30 -18.75 -44.19
N GLU A 315 -45.52 -18.84 -43.65
CA GLU A 315 -46.81 -19.20 -44.27
C GLU A 315 -47.98 -19.06 -43.24
N GLU A 316 -49.19 -18.77 -43.77
CA GLU A 316 -50.55 -19.16 -43.35
C GLU A 316 -51.30 -18.56 -42.10
N GLU A 317 -52.15 -17.57 -42.44
CA GLU A 317 -53.60 -17.43 -42.21
C GLU A 317 -54.28 -17.90 -40.90
N THR A 318 -54.95 -16.96 -40.21
CA THR A 318 -56.39 -17.08 -39.90
C THR A 318 -57.00 -15.76 -39.43
N GLU A 319 -58.20 -15.48 -39.95
CA GLU A 319 -59.03 -14.27 -39.76
C GLU A 319 -59.41 -13.98 -38.30
N SER A 320 -59.38 -12.70 -37.93
CA SER A 320 -60.45 -12.09 -37.12
C SER A 320 -60.49 -10.58 -37.36
N GLU A 321 -61.58 -10.11 -37.97
CA GLU A 321 -61.95 -8.71 -38.03
C GLU A 321 -62.41 -8.25 -36.64
N GLU A 322 -61.57 -7.49 -35.94
CA GLU A 322 -62.00 -6.60 -34.86
C GLU A 322 -61.38 -5.21 -35.06
N GLU A 323 -62.23 -4.19 -34.92
CA GLU A 323 -61.93 -2.77 -35.11
C GLU A 323 -60.66 -2.33 -34.38
N THR A 324 -59.62 -2.01 -35.14
CA THR A 324 -58.42 -1.36 -34.61
C THR A 324 -58.62 0.15 -34.64
N GLU A 325 -58.87 0.74 -33.47
CA GLU A 325 -58.64 2.17 -33.24
C GLU A 325 -57.22 2.53 -33.71
N LYS A 326 -57.13 3.43 -34.69
CA LYS A 326 -55.85 4.00 -35.14
C LYS A 326 -55.21 4.73 -33.95
N LYS A 327 -54.26 4.08 -33.27
CA LYS A 327 -53.34 4.78 -32.37
C LYS A 327 -52.48 5.73 -33.21
N PRO A 328 -52.36 7.02 -32.85
CA PRO A 328 -51.49 7.95 -33.55
C PRO A 328 -50.04 7.42 -33.48
N LYS A 329 -49.30 7.50 -34.59
CA LYS A 329 -47.86 7.19 -34.59
C LYS A 329 -47.18 8.15 -33.61
N THR A 330 -46.56 7.64 -32.56
CA THR A 330 -45.75 8.44 -31.63
C THR A 330 -44.28 8.39 -32.06
N LYS A 331 -43.61 9.54 -32.08
CA LYS A 331 -42.16 9.67 -32.22
C LYS A 331 -41.57 9.83 -30.83
N THR A 332 -40.60 9.01 -30.49
CA THR A 332 -39.85 9.12 -29.24
C THR A 332 -38.90 10.31 -29.35
N VAL A 333 -39.13 11.36 -28.57
CA VAL A 333 -38.27 12.54 -28.49
C VAL A 333 -37.61 12.54 -27.11
N LYS A 334 -36.28 12.68 -27.09
CA LYS A 334 -35.51 12.82 -25.85
C LYS A 334 -35.75 14.21 -25.26
N GLU A 335 -36.50 14.31 -24.18
CA GLU A 335 -36.68 15.55 -23.42
C GLU A 335 -35.68 15.59 -22.25
N THR A 336 -34.94 16.68 -22.12
CA THR A 336 -34.03 16.87 -20.98
C THR A 336 -34.81 17.46 -19.81
N THR A 337 -35.03 16.66 -18.78
CA THR A 337 -35.60 17.09 -17.50
C THR A 337 -34.49 17.34 -16.49
N TYR A 338 -34.76 18.13 -15.44
CA TYR A 338 -33.80 18.39 -14.38
C TYR A 338 -34.36 17.93 -13.03
N GLU A 339 -33.56 17.23 -12.26
CA GLU A 339 -33.92 16.76 -10.92
C GLU A 339 -32.76 16.93 -9.92
N TRP A 340 -33.09 16.96 -8.64
CA TRP A 340 -32.10 16.97 -7.57
C TRP A 340 -31.56 15.55 -7.35
N GLU A 341 -30.33 15.30 -7.77
CA GLU A 341 -29.64 14.02 -7.60
C GLU A 341 -28.85 14.01 -6.29
N LEU A 342 -29.06 13.01 -5.44
CA LEU A 342 -28.28 12.81 -4.21
C LEU A 342 -26.90 12.26 -4.54
N LEU A 343 -25.84 12.96 -4.12
CA LEU A 343 -24.46 12.61 -4.45
C LEU A 343 -23.74 11.75 -3.39
N ASN A 344 -24.15 11.83 -2.12
CA ASN A 344 -23.49 11.17 -0.99
C ASN A 344 -24.42 10.15 -0.30
N ASP A 345 -24.78 9.09 -1.00
CA ASP A 345 -25.65 8.02 -0.51
C ASP A 345 -24.92 7.00 0.41
N VAL A 346 -23.59 6.97 0.39
CA VAL A 346 -22.77 6.04 1.18
C VAL A 346 -22.66 6.50 2.63
N LYS A 347 -23.10 5.64 3.56
CA LYS A 347 -23.03 5.92 4.99
C LYS A 347 -21.62 5.72 5.55
N ALA A 348 -21.19 6.63 6.42
CA ALA A 348 -19.92 6.53 7.15
C ALA A 348 -19.96 5.44 8.24
N ILE A 349 -19.85 4.17 7.85
CA ILE A 349 -20.03 3.02 8.75
C ILE A 349 -18.97 2.91 9.86
N TRP A 350 -17.77 3.48 9.66
CA TRP A 350 -16.69 3.47 10.66
C TRP A 350 -16.96 4.36 11.88
N LEU A 351 -17.98 5.21 11.81
CA LEU A 351 -18.42 6.05 12.91
C LEU A 351 -19.44 5.36 13.81
N ARG A 352 -20.08 4.30 13.31
CA ARG A 352 -21.06 3.49 14.04
C ARG A 352 -20.34 2.48 14.91
N ASN A 353 -21.05 1.96 15.92
CA ASN A 353 -20.53 0.84 16.69
C ASN A 353 -20.37 -0.37 15.74
N PRO A 354 -19.22 -1.07 15.72
CA PRO A 354 -19.01 -2.23 14.86
C PRO A 354 -20.10 -3.31 14.98
N LYS A 355 -20.76 -3.41 16.14
CA LYS A 355 -21.85 -4.37 16.41
C LYS A 355 -23.17 -4.03 15.72
N ASP A 356 -23.36 -2.76 15.36
CA ASP A 356 -24.60 -2.28 14.74
C ASP A 356 -24.50 -2.24 13.20
N VAL A 357 -23.36 -2.65 12.63
CA VAL A 357 -23.10 -2.64 11.18
C VAL A 357 -23.18 -4.06 10.65
N THR A 358 -24.01 -4.30 9.64
CA THR A 358 -24.18 -5.64 9.05
C THR A 358 -23.11 -5.94 7.99
N ASP A 359 -22.93 -7.21 7.66
CA ASP A 359 -21.97 -7.67 6.65
C ASP A 359 -22.28 -7.12 5.25
N GLU A 360 -23.57 -6.93 4.92
CA GLU A 360 -23.99 -6.28 3.68
C GLU A 360 -23.59 -4.81 3.65
N GLU A 361 -23.65 -4.11 4.78
CA GLU A 361 -23.21 -2.72 4.89
C GLU A 361 -21.69 -2.60 4.71
N TYR A 362 -20.90 -3.52 5.28
CA TYR A 362 -19.46 -3.58 5.04
C TYR A 362 -19.13 -3.88 3.57
N THR A 363 -19.86 -4.80 2.96
CA THR A 363 -19.67 -5.18 1.55
C THR A 363 -19.98 -4.00 0.63
N LYS A 364 -21.15 -3.36 0.79
CA LYS A 364 -21.53 -2.17 0.01
C LYS A 364 -20.51 -1.04 0.18
N PHE A 365 -20.04 -0.82 1.40
CA PHE A 365 -19.01 0.17 1.68
C PHE A 365 -17.69 -0.16 0.99
N TYR A 366 -17.26 -1.43 1.02
CA TYR A 366 -16.06 -1.88 0.32
C TYR A 366 -16.15 -1.62 -1.19
N HIS A 367 -17.28 -1.93 -1.84
CA HIS A 367 -17.45 -1.70 -3.28
C HIS A 367 -17.35 -0.22 -3.66
N SER A 368 -18.00 0.67 -2.89
CA SER A 368 -17.86 2.14 -3.08
C SER A 368 -16.40 2.56 -2.89
N LEU A 369 -15.73 2.11 -1.82
CA LEU A 369 -14.34 2.47 -1.53
C LEU A 369 -13.37 1.96 -2.59
N ALA A 370 -13.55 0.72 -3.04
CA ALA A 370 -12.70 0.04 -4.01
C ALA A 370 -12.92 0.53 -5.44
N LYS A 371 -14.00 1.29 -5.68
CA LYS A 371 -14.53 1.61 -7.02
C LYS A 371 -14.70 0.37 -7.88
N ASP A 372 -15.08 -0.73 -7.23
CA ASP A 372 -15.21 -2.05 -7.82
C ASP A 372 -16.68 -2.44 -7.77
N PHE A 373 -17.32 -2.40 -8.94
CA PHE A 373 -18.72 -2.76 -9.14
C PHE A 373 -18.92 -4.26 -9.37
N GLY A 374 -17.88 -5.08 -9.23
CA GLY A 374 -18.03 -6.53 -9.21
C GLY A 374 -18.79 -7.01 -7.97
N ASP A 375 -19.32 -8.23 -8.03
CA ASP A 375 -20.06 -8.85 -6.92
C ASP A 375 -19.14 -9.50 -5.85
N GLU A 376 -17.81 -9.34 -5.98
CA GLU A 376 -16.85 -10.01 -5.09
C GLU A 376 -16.73 -9.29 -3.73
N LYS A 377 -17.12 -10.00 -2.67
CA LYS A 377 -17.01 -9.52 -1.28
C LYS A 377 -15.55 -9.45 -0.82
N PRO A 378 -15.20 -8.53 0.10
CA PRO A 378 -13.87 -8.55 0.73
C PRO A 378 -13.65 -9.86 1.51
N MET A 379 -12.42 -10.40 1.52
CA MET A 379 -12.12 -11.65 2.22
C MET A 379 -12.27 -11.53 3.74
N ALA A 380 -11.92 -10.36 4.28
CA ALA A 380 -12.03 -10.04 5.70
C ALA A 380 -11.98 -8.53 5.90
N TRP A 381 -12.46 -8.07 7.06
CA TRP A 381 -12.32 -6.68 7.48
C TRP A 381 -12.01 -6.54 8.96
N SER A 382 -11.49 -5.37 9.33
CA SER A 382 -11.19 -4.98 10.71
C SER A 382 -11.73 -3.58 10.97
N HIS A 383 -12.79 -3.49 11.77
CA HIS A 383 -13.35 -2.23 12.24
C HIS A 383 -12.95 -2.01 13.71
N PHE A 384 -12.20 -0.94 13.99
CA PHE A 384 -11.76 -0.65 15.36
C PHE A 384 -11.60 0.85 15.64
N ARG A 385 -11.72 1.20 16.92
CA ARG A 385 -11.31 2.50 17.48
C ARG A 385 -10.01 2.30 18.26
N ALA A 386 -9.09 3.23 18.09
CA ALA A 386 -7.82 3.29 18.79
C ALA A 386 -7.83 4.52 19.71
N GLU A 387 -7.62 4.30 21.01
CA GLU A 387 -7.58 5.35 22.04
C GLU A 387 -6.14 5.52 22.58
N GLY A 388 -5.83 6.66 23.21
CA GLY A 388 -4.49 7.01 23.74
C GLY A 388 -3.94 8.31 23.13
N ASP A 389 -2.62 8.42 22.93
CA ASP A 389 -1.94 9.62 22.39
C ASP A 389 -2.51 10.12 21.06
N VAL A 390 -3.05 9.20 20.26
CA VAL A 390 -3.76 9.50 19.02
C VAL A 390 -5.04 8.71 19.02
N GLU A 391 -6.14 9.44 18.95
CA GLU A 391 -7.47 8.87 18.85
C GLU A 391 -7.94 8.85 17.40
N PHE A 392 -8.23 7.65 16.90
CA PHE A 392 -8.76 7.46 15.55
C PHE A 392 -9.64 6.23 15.44
N LYS A 393 -10.50 6.22 14.43
CA LYS A 393 -11.30 5.08 13.99
C LYS A 393 -10.74 4.60 12.66
N ALA A 394 -10.70 3.29 12.45
CA ALA A 394 -10.21 2.72 11.22
C ALA A 394 -11.04 1.52 10.79
N LEU A 395 -11.14 1.38 9.47
CA LEU A 395 -11.77 0.25 8.82
C LEU A 395 -10.84 -0.24 7.71
N LEU A 396 -10.35 -1.47 7.86
CA LEU A 396 -9.43 -2.12 6.93
C LEU A 396 -10.13 -3.30 6.26
N PHE A 397 -9.83 -3.54 4.99
CA PHE A 397 -10.34 -4.63 4.17
C PHE A 397 -9.21 -5.38 3.49
N ILE A 398 -9.37 -6.70 3.39
CA ILE A 398 -8.59 -7.56 2.50
C ILE A 398 -9.38 -7.74 1.20
N PRO A 399 -8.88 -7.28 0.04
CA PRO A 399 -9.53 -7.49 -1.24
C PRO A 399 -9.65 -8.99 -1.59
N PRO A 400 -10.65 -9.40 -2.40
CA PRO A 400 -10.81 -10.78 -2.86
C PRO A 400 -9.71 -11.24 -3.82
N LYS A 401 -9.04 -10.32 -4.50
CA LYS A 401 -7.96 -10.59 -5.46
C LYS A 401 -6.85 -9.56 -5.34
N ALA A 402 -5.62 -10.00 -5.61
CA ALA A 402 -4.49 -9.09 -5.73
C ALA A 402 -4.60 -8.27 -7.03
N PRO A 403 -4.33 -6.95 -7.00
CA PRO A 403 -4.14 -6.18 -8.23
C PRO A 403 -3.01 -6.76 -9.07
N HIS A 404 -3.17 -6.79 -10.41
CA HIS A 404 -2.19 -7.38 -11.33
C HIS A 404 -0.79 -6.75 -11.19
N ASP A 405 -0.74 -5.45 -10.91
CA ASP A 405 0.47 -4.64 -10.80
C ASP A 405 1.09 -4.60 -9.38
N LEU A 406 0.48 -5.28 -8.40
CA LEU A 406 0.85 -5.18 -6.97
C LEU A 406 2.34 -5.41 -6.72
N TYR A 407 2.94 -6.39 -7.40
CA TYR A 407 4.35 -6.77 -7.20
C TYR A 407 5.29 -6.24 -8.29
N GLU A 408 4.77 -5.86 -9.47
CA GLU A 408 5.60 -5.31 -10.56
C GLU A 408 6.15 -3.92 -10.18
N SER A 409 5.32 -3.10 -9.55
CA SER A 409 5.69 -1.75 -9.12
C SER A 409 5.98 -1.66 -7.62
N TYR A 410 6.38 -2.76 -6.97
CA TYR A 410 6.51 -2.83 -5.50
C TYR A 410 7.34 -1.69 -4.88
N TYR A 411 8.45 -1.30 -5.54
CA TYR A 411 9.29 -0.20 -5.06
C TYR A 411 8.88 1.19 -5.57
N ASN A 412 8.11 1.27 -6.65
CA ASN A 412 7.84 2.51 -7.39
C ASN A 412 6.37 2.98 -7.31
N ASN A 413 5.45 2.15 -6.81
CA ASN A 413 4.05 2.50 -6.65
C ASN A 413 3.83 3.19 -5.28
N ASN A 414 3.51 4.48 -5.33
CA ASN A 414 3.20 5.31 -4.16
C ASN A 414 1.68 5.55 -4.02
N LYS A 415 0.84 4.72 -4.65
CA LYS A 415 -0.62 4.82 -4.46
C LYS A 415 -0.99 4.20 -3.12
N ALA A 416 -1.41 5.04 -2.16
CA ALA A 416 -1.88 4.52 -0.89
C ALA A 416 -3.32 4.00 -1.04
N ASN A 417 -3.52 2.73 -0.69
CA ASN A 417 -4.85 2.11 -0.67
C ASN A 417 -5.67 2.46 0.59
N LEU A 418 -5.09 3.28 1.49
CA LEU A 418 -5.78 3.85 2.64
C LEU A 418 -6.06 5.34 2.42
N LYS A 419 -7.33 5.72 2.60
CA LYS A 419 -7.74 7.13 2.62
C LYS A 419 -7.68 7.68 4.04
N LEU A 420 -7.00 8.80 4.24
CA LEU A 420 -6.98 9.49 5.54
C LEU A 420 -8.06 10.57 5.59
N TYR A 421 -8.83 10.54 6.67
CA TYR A 421 -9.81 11.53 7.05
C TYR A 421 -9.42 12.17 8.38
N VAL A 422 -9.75 13.45 8.51
CA VAL A 422 -9.72 14.14 9.80
C VAL A 422 -11.06 14.80 9.99
N ARG A 423 -11.76 14.42 11.07
CA ARG A 423 -13.14 14.85 11.33
C ARG A 423 -14.03 14.63 10.12
N ARG A 424 -13.94 13.44 9.50
CA ARG A 424 -14.72 13.03 8.31
C ARG A 424 -14.42 13.79 7.02
N VAL A 425 -13.47 14.71 7.02
CA VAL A 425 -13.02 15.40 5.80
C VAL A 425 -11.84 14.65 5.21
N PHE A 426 -11.93 14.34 3.92
CA PHE A 426 -10.85 13.70 3.19
C PHE A 426 -9.62 14.63 3.15
N ILE A 427 -8.48 14.11 3.58
CA ILE A 427 -7.20 14.83 3.59
C ILE A 427 -6.35 14.41 2.40
N SER A 428 -6.00 13.12 2.33
CA SER A 428 -5.19 12.57 1.24
C SER A 428 -5.21 11.03 1.24
N ASP A 429 -4.94 10.48 0.06
CA ASP A 429 -4.76 9.06 -0.28
C ASP A 429 -3.34 8.78 -0.81
N GLU A 430 -2.38 9.65 -0.48
CA GLU A 430 -0.97 9.57 -0.92
C GLU A 430 0.00 9.30 0.24
N PHE A 431 -0.51 8.76 1.36
CA PHE A 431 0.31 8.50 2.55
C PHE A 431 0.98 7.12 2.53
N ASP A 432 2.17 7.04 1.94
CA ASP A 432 3.03 5.84 1.97
C ASP A 432 3.45 5.41 3.40
N ASP A 433 3.29 6.30 4.38
CA ASP A 433 3.76 6.05 5.75
C ASP A 433 2.77 5.30 6.64
N LEU A 434 1.48 5.22 6.30
CA LEU A 434 0.46 4.62 7.18
C LEU A 434 0.54 3.10 7.27
N LEU A 435 0.95 2.43 6.19
CA LEU A 435 1.19 0.99 6.15
C LEU A 435 2.56 0.70 5.53
N PRO A 436 3.21 -0.40 5.91
CA PRO A 436 4.40 -0.86 5.19
C PRO A 436 4.01 -1.42 3.81
N LYS A 437 4.97 -1.46 2.88
CA LYS A 437 4.74 -1.90 1.49
C LYS A 437 4.19 -3.31 1.39
N TRP A 438 4.60 -4.22 2.27
CA TRP A 438 4.07 -5.59 2.31
C TRP A 438 2.61 -5.69 2.80
N LEU A 439 1.99 -4.58 3.25
CA LEU A 439 0.55 -4.48 3.53
C LEU A 439 -0.18 -3.54 2.56
N SER A 440 0.48 -3.10 1.49
CA SER A 440 -0.10 -2.12 0.57
C SER A 440 -1.38 -2.61 -0.10
N PHE A 441 -1.61 -3.92 -0.19
CA PHE A 441 -2.85 -4.50 -0.72
C PHE A 441 -4.10 -4.20 0.11
N LEU A 442 -3.95 -3.80 1.38
CA LEU A 442 -5.10 -3.48 2.23
C LEU A 442 -5.78 -2.21 1.75
N LYS A 443 -7.10 -2.29 1.58
CA LYS A 443 -7.95 -1.12 1.31
C LYS A 443 -8.59 -0.65 2.60
N GLY A 444 -8.83 0.64 2.74
CA GLY A 444 -9.49 1.11 3.95
C GLY A 444 -9.46 2.62 4.14
N ILE A 445 -9.87 2.99 5.35
CA ILE A 445 -9.91 4.37 5.78
C ILE A 445 -9.39 4.50 7.21
N VAL A 446 -8.86 5.68 7.51
CA VAL A 446 -8.45 6.09 8.85
C VAL A 446 -9.03 7.45 9.10
N ASP A 447 -9.86 7.61 10.13
CA ASP A 447 -10.49 8.89 10.51
C ASP A 447 -10.08 9.28 11.92
N SER A 448 -9.45 10.45 12.05
CA SER A 448 -8.90 10.92 13.31
C SER A 448 -9.49 12.27 13.69
N ASP A 449 -9.92 12.43 14.93
CA ASP A 449 -10.45 13.72 15.42
C ASP A 449 -9.33 14.65 15.97
N THR A 450 -8.17 14.06 16.28
CA THR A 450 -7.06 14.66 17.03
C THR A 450 -5.81 15.00 16.20
N LEU A 451 -5.75 14.61 14.93
CA LEU A 451 -4.55 14.86 14.12
C LEU A 451 -4.43 16.36 13.78
N PRO A 452 -3.26 16.98 13.99
CA PRO A 452 -3.05 18.37 13.62
C PRO A 452 -3.00 18.49 12.09
N LEU A 453 -3.92 19.28 11.53
CA LEU A 453 -3.93 19.63 10.11
C LEU A 453 -3.03 20.83 9.84
N ASN A 454 -2.41 20.84 8.67
CA ASN A 454 -1.82 22.06 8.15
C ASN A 454 -2.93 23.03 7.66
N VAL A 455 -2.55 24.27 7.34
CA VAL A 455 -3.52 25.30 6.93
C VAL A 455 -4.22 24.94 5.62
N SER A 456 -3.53 24.29 4.67
CA SER A 456 -4.12 23.85 3.40
C SER A 456 -5.04 22.63 3.51
N ARG A 457 -4.94 21.88 4.61
CA ARG A 457 -5.62 20.58 4.85
C ARG A 457 -5.33 19.51 3.80
N GLU A 458 -4.19 19.62 3.10
CA GLU A 458 -3.76 18.67 2.07
C GLU A 458 -2.61 17.77 2.54
N MET A 459 -1.81 18.25 3.49
CA MET A 459 -0.66 17.52 4.01
C MET A 459 -0.68 17.49 5.54
N LEU A 460 -0.31 16.36 6.11
CA LEU A 460 -0.01 16.30 7.53
C LEU A 460 1.41 16.80 7.78
N GLN A 461 1.58 17.66 8.79
CA GLN A 461 2.93 17.91 9.30
C GLN A 461 3.48 16.60 9.87
N GLN A 462 4.73 16.26 9.55
CA GLN A 462 5.37 15.01 10.01
C GLN A 462 5.37 14.93 11.54
N HIS A 463 4.34 14.27 12.08
CA HIS A 463 4.10 14.21 13.52
C HIS A 463 4.38 12.80 14.04
N HIS A 464 4.86 12.71 15.28
CA HIS A 464 5.11 11.43 15.95
C HIS A 464 3.84 10.55 15.99
N SER A 465 2.66 11.17 15.98
CA SER A 465 1.34 10.53 15.91
C SER A 465 1.20 9.52 14.76
N LEU A 466 1.73 9.81 13.58
CA LEU A 466 1.61 8.91 12.42
C LEU A 466 2.31 7.57 12.64
N LYS A 467 3.44 7.55 13.36
CA LYS A 467 4.13 6.30 13.71
C LYS A 467 3.29 5.44 14.65
N THR A 468 2.56 6.06 15.58
CA THR A 468 1.64 5.36 16.49
C THR A 468 0.45 4.79 15.72
N VAL A 469 -0.14 5.56 14.80
CA VAL A 469 -1.20 5.10 13.90
C VAL A 469 -0.73 3.89 13.09
N LYS A 470 0.43 3.99 12.42
CA LYS A 470 1.05 2.89 11.65
C LYS A 470 1.19 1.61 12.48
N LYS A 471 1.75 1.69 13.69
CA LYS A 471 1.93 0.53 14.58
C LYS A 471 0.60 -0.13 14.93
N LYS A 472 -0.43 0.66 15.25
CA LYS A 472 -1.77 0.14 15.58
C LYS A 472 -2.45 -0.48 14.35
N LEU A 473 -2.33 0.13 13.17
CA LEU A 473 -2.83 -0.43 11.91
C LEU A 473 -2.18 -1.78 11.59
N ILE A 474 -0.85 -1.88 11.66
CA ILE A 474 -0.12 -3.14 11.43
C ILE A 474 -0.59 -4.22 12.41
N SER A 475 -0.72 -3.88 13.70
CA SER A 475 -1.19 -4.86 14.70
C SER A 475 -2.58 -5.38 14.37
N LYS A 476 -3.51 -4.50 14.00
CA LYS A 476 -4.89 -4.89 13.67
C LYS A 476 -5.01 -5.65 12.35
N ALA A 477 -4.18 -5.31 11.36
CA ALA A 477 -4.06 -6.06 10.12
C ALA A 477 -3.56 -7.49 10.37
N LEU A 478 -2.50 -7.66 11.18
CA LEU A 478 -1.99 -8.98 11.54
C LEU A 478 -3.01 -9.80 12.35
N ASP A 479 -3.74 -9.16 13.28
CA ASP A 479 -4.81 -9.82 14.02
C ASP A 479 -5.95 -10.29 13.09
N MET A 480 -6.33 -9.46 12.11
CA MET A 480 -7.32 -9.80 11.09
C MET A 480 -6.89 -11.01 10.24
N ILE A 481 -5.66 -10.99 9.72
CA ILE A 481 -5.12 -12.10 8.91
C ILE A 481 -4.97 -13.36 9.76
N ARG A 482 -4.59 -13.22 11.04
CA ARG A 482 -4.51 -14.35 11.97
C ARG A 482 -5.87 -14.96 12.26
N LYS A 483 -6.91 -14.15 12.46
CA LYS A 483 -8.28 -14.64 12.63
C LYS A 483 -8.75 -15.40 11.39
N LEU A 484 -8.50 -14.86 10.20
CA LEU A 484 -8.77 -15.55 8.94
C LEU A 484 -8.08 -16.92 8.89
N ALA A 485 -6.83 -17.01 9.38
CA ALA A 485 -6.09 -18.26 9.46
C ALA A 485 -6.62 -19.26 10.50
N GLN A 486 -7.25 -18.78 11.58
CA GLN A 486 -7.78 -19.60 12.69
C GLN A 486 -9.22 -20.05 12.44
N GLU A 487 -9.98 -19.25 11.70
CA GLU A 487 -11.37 -19.52 11.34
C GLU A 487 -11.50 -20.39 10.09
N ASP A 488 -10.41 -20.66 9.36
CA ASP A 488 -10.38 -21.60 8.25
C ASP A 488 -10.37 -23.05 8.80
N PRO A 489 -11.47 -23.82 8.67
CA PRO A 489 -11.55 -25.16 9.22
C PRO A 489 -10.62 -26.15 8.51
N ASP A 490 -9.65 -26.68 9.24
CA ASP A 490 -8.87 -27.85 8.81
C ASP A 490 -9.79 -29.07 8.64
N GLU A 491 -9.45 -29.95 7.70
CA GLU A 491 -10.19 -31.19 7.36
C GLU A 491 -10.42 -32.12 8.58
N TYR A 492 -9.64 -31.95 9.65
CA TYR A 492 -9.73 -32.70 10.91
C TYR A 492 -10.63 -32.07 11.98
N SER A 493 -11.02 -30.80 11.84
CA SER A 493 -11.80 -30.04 12.84
C SER A 493 -13.31 -30.32 12.83
N ASN A 494 -13.79 -31.15 11.89
CA ASN A 494 -15.21 -31.33 11.56
C ASN A 494 -15.88 -32.58 12.16
N LYS A 495 -15.20 -33.38 13.00
CA LYS A 495 -15.76 -34.66 13.46
C LYS A 495 -16.83 -34.56 14.56
N ASP A 496 -16.84 -33.49 15.36
CA ASP A 496 -17.69 -33.40 16.56
C ASP A 496 -18.70 -32.23 16.55
N LYS A 497 -18.97 -31.61 15.39
CA LYS A 497 -19.85 -30.42 15.26
C LYS A 497 -21.24 -30.75 14.70
N SER A 498 -22.23 -29.91 15.01
CA SER A 498 -23.62 -30.08 14.57
C SER A 498 -23.76 -29.83 13.05
N ASP A 499 -24.88 -30.26 12.44
CA ASP A 499 -25.09 -30.10 10.99
C ASP A 499 -25.29 -28.63 10.56
N GLU A 500 -25.79 -27.77 11.46
CA GLU A 500 -25.87 -26.31 11.24
C GLU A 500 -24.48 -25.66 11.30
N GLU A 501 -23.63 -26.07 12.25
CA GLU A 501 -22.24 -25.59 12.36
C GLU A 501 -21.39 -26.04 11.15
N LYS A 502 -21.66 -27.21 10.58
CA LYS A 502 -20.96 -27.70 9.37
C LYS A 502 -21.27 -26.86 8.13
N ALA A 503 -22.52 -26.38 7.99
CA ALA A 503 -22.93 -25.56 6.84
C ALA A 503 -22.25 -24.18 6.85
N GLU A 504 -22.17 -23.52 8.01
CA GLU A 504 -21.41 -22.26 8.17
C GLU A 504 -19.89 -22.46 7.98
N LEU A 505 -19.36 -23.62 8.38
CA LEU A 505 -17.93 -23.95 8.21
C LEU A 505 -17.55 -24.28 6.76
N GLU A 506 -18.48 -24.78 5.93
CA GLU A 506 -18.21 -25.00 4.50
C GLU A 506 -17.96 -23.68 3.75
N GLU A 507 -18.66 -22.60 4.11
CA GLU A 507 -18.47 -21.27 3.49
C GLU A 507 -17.13 -20.62 3.89
N LYS A 508 -16.63 -20.94 5.09
CA LYS A 508 -15.32 -20.47 5.60
C LYS A 508 -14.12 -21.32 5.18
N LYS A 509 -14.37 -22.54 4.71
CA LYS A 509 -13.33 -23.49 4.32
C LYS A 509 -12.51 -22.99 3.12
N GLY A 510 -11.19 -23.01 3.27
CA GLY A 510 -10.23 -22.59 2.27
C GLY A 510 -10.13 -21.07 2.10
N GLN A 511 -10.76 -20.26 2.95
CA GLN A 511 -10.63 -18.80 2.87
C GLN A 511 -9.19 -18.33 3.10
N TYR A 512 -8.47 -18.96 4.03
CA TYR A 512 -7.08 -18.62 4.25
C TYR A 512 -6.18 -19.12 3.12
N VAL A 513 -6.51 -20.27 2.52
CA VAL A 513 -5.83 -20.75 1.31
C VAL A 513 -6.00 -19.79 0.15
N LYS A 514 -7.22 -19.27 -0.07
CA LYS A 514 -7.48 -18.21 -1.06
C LYS A 514 -6.64 -16.96 -0.77
N PHE A 515 -6.65 -16.49 0.48
CA PHE A 515 -5.78 -15.38 0.91
C PHE A 515 -4.30 -15.66 0.64
N TRP A 516 -3.82 -16.86 0.94
CA TRP A 516 -2.42 -17.25 0.75
C TRP A 516 -2.02 -17.26 -0.72
N ASN A 517 -2.91 -17.71 -1.61
CA ASN A 517 -2.65 -17.73 -3.05
C ASN A 517 -2.52 -16.31 -3.63
N GLU A 518 -3.33 -15.37 -3.15
CA GLU A 518 -3.30 -13.96 -3.61
C GLU A 518 -2.18 -13.14 -2.95
N PHE A 519 -2.02 -13.28 -1.63
CA PHE A 519 -1.20 -12.39 -0.80
C PHE A 519 -0.07 -13.08 -0.04
N GLY A 520 0.17 -14.37 -0.25
CA GLY A 520 1.26 -15.12 0.42
C GLY A 520 2.63 -14.50 0.18
N LYS A 521 2.89 -13.98 -1.04
CA LYS A 521 4.12 -13.23 -1.35
C LYS A 521 4.28 -11.99 -0.48
N SER A 522 3.20 -11.27 -0.20
CA SER A 522 3.20 -10.12 0.72
C SER A 522 3.58 -10.53 2.15
N ILE A 523 3.08 -11.67 2.65
CA ILE A 523 3.51 -12.20 3.96
C ILE A 523 5.00 -12.55 3.96
N LYS A 524 5.51 -13.19 2.90
CA LYS A 524 6.93 -13.51 2.75
C LYS A 524 7.81 -12.25 2.74
N LEU A 525 7.40 -11.21 2.02
CA LEU A 525 8.07 -9.90 2.02
C LEU A 525 8.05 -9.24 3.40
N GLY A 526 6.93 -9.35 4.13
CA GLY A 526 6.85 -8.88 5.51
C GLY A 526 7.88 -9.54 6.43
N ILE A 527 8.15 -10.84 6.28
CA ILE A 527 9.18 -11.55 7.09
C ILE A 527 10.59 -11.01 6.80
N ILE A 528 10.85 -10.65 5.54
CA ILE A 528 12.11 -10.09 5.08
C ILE A 528 12.29 -8.67 5.66
N GLU A 529 11.28 -7.81 5.50
CA GLU A 529 11.37 -6.38 5.79
C GLU A 529 11.08 -6.01 7.25
N ASP A 530 10.15 -6.69 7.92
CA ASP A 530 9.67 -6.35 9.26
C ASP A 530 10.24 -7.31 10.32
N ALA A 531 11.42 -6.96 10.82
CA ALA A 531 12.09 -7.71 11.88
C ALA A 531 11.28 -7.78 13.19
N HIS A 532 10.44 -6.79 13.47
CA HIS A 532 9.68 -6.71 14.72
C HIS A 532 8.49 -7.69 14.72
N ASN A 533 7.81 -7.81 13.58
CA ASN A 533 6.65 -8.69 13.42
C ASN A 533 6.99 -10.06 12.81
N ARG A 534 8.27 -10.32 12.47
CA ARG A 534 8.75 -11.56 11.84
C ARG A 534 8.19 -12.84 12.46
N ASN A 535 8.25 -12.97 13.77
CA ASN A 535 7.78 -14.17 14.47
C ASN A 535 6.26 -14.36 14.36
N LYS A 536 5.48 -13.26 14.31
CA LYS A 536 4.03 -13.33 14.11
C LYS A 536 3.71 -13.72 12.67
N LEU A 537 4.43 -13.14 11.71
CA LEU A 537 4.29 -13.42 10.28
C LEU A 537 4.69 -14.86 9.94
N ALA A 538 5.71 -15.42 10.59
CA ALA A 538 6.11 -16.82 10.38
C ALA A 538 4.97 -17.82 10.67
N LYS A 539 4.09 -17.53 11.64
CA LYS A 539 2.91 -18.36 11.96
C LYS A 539 1.84 -18.34 10.87
N LEU A 540 1.88 -17.33 10.00
CA LEU A 540 0.96 -17.13 8.88
C LEU A 540 1.46 -17.83 7.60
N LEU A 541 2.68 -18.41 7.61
CA LEU A 541 3.16 -19.14 6.45
C LEU A 541 2.28 -20.36 6.16
N ARG A 542 2.04 -20.59 4.87
CA ARG A 542 1.53 -21.86 4.36
C ARG A 542 2.53 -22.45 3.39
N ILE A 543 2.82 -23.73 3.57
CA ILE A 543 3.89 -24.42 2.87
C ILE A 543 3.41 -25.78 2.39
N GLU A 544 3.99 -26.25 1.30
CA GLU A 544 3.85 -27.64 0.87
C GLU A 544 5.04 -28.46 1.36
N THR A 545 4.80 -29.74 1.60
CA THR A 545 5.84 -30.65 2.09
C THR A 545 5.76 -31.99 1.38
N SER A 546 6.81 -32.78 1.55
CA SER A 546 6.90 -34.17 1.10
C SER A 546 5.86 -35.11 1.72
N LYS A 547 5.02 -34.64 2.66
CA LYS A 547 3.99 -35.44 3.34
C LYS A 547 2.63 -34.77 3.39
N SER A 548 2.47 -33.61 2.77
CA SER A 548 1.19 -32.89 2.77
C SER A 548 0.32 -33.21 1.57
N ASP A 549 0.76 -34.06 0.65
CA ASP A 549 0.01 -34.48 -0.55
C ASP A 549 -0.52 -33.29 -1.38
N GLY A 550 0.27 -32.21 -1.46
CA GLY A 550 -0.12 -30.97 -2.16
C GLY A 550 -1.02 -30.03 -1.37
N LYS A 551 -1.36 -30.38 -0.13
CA LYS A 551 -2.04 -29.46 0.78
C LYS A 551 -1.05 -28.47 1.39
N LEU A 552 -1.52 -27.25 1.54
CA LEU A 552 -0.84 -26.17 2.23
C LEU A 552 -1.03 -26.32 3.75
N ILE A 553 0.08 -26.42 4.48
CA ILE A 553 0.10 -26.61 5.94
C ILE A 553 0.82 -25.46 6.64
N GLY A 554 0.61 -25.29 7.94
CA GLY A 554 1.40 -24.36 8.78
C GLY A 554 2.73 -24.95 9.25
N LEU A 555 3.65 -24.09 9.71
CA LEU A 555 4.91 -24.54 10.33
C LEU A 555 4.68 -25.29 11.66
N ASP A 556 3.66 -24.91 12.43
CA ASP A 556 3.29 -25.60 13.67
C ASP A 556 2.87 -27.05 13.40
N GLU A 557 2.17 -27.28 12.29
CA GLU A 557 1.76 -28.61 11.85
C GLU A 557 2.97 -29.46 11.46
N TYR A 558 3.95 -28.90 10.74
CA TYR A 558 5.23 -29.58 10.48
C TYR A 558 5.94 -29.96 11.78
N ILE A 559 6.02 -29.04 12.75
CA ILE A 559 6.67 -29.29 14.05
C ILE A 559 5.99 -30.45 14.78
N SER A 560 4.65 -30.50 14.77
CA SER A 560 3.89 -31.56 15.41
C SER A 560 4.20 -32.96 14.82
N ARG A 561 4.62 -33.01 13.56
CA ARG A 561 5.00 -34.24 12.83
C ARG A 561 6.51 -34.53 12.82
N MET A 562 7.32 -33.68 13.47
CA MET A 562 8.75 -33.91 13.58
C MET A 562 9.06 -35.21 14.33
N LYS A 563 10.10 -35.92 13.88
CA LYS A 563 10.53 -37.15 14.55
C LYS A 563 11.11 -36.87 15.92
N SER A 564 10.97 -37.84 16.83
CA SER A 564 11.70 -37.83 18.10
C SER A 564 13.21 -37.69 17.86
N GLY A 565 13.83 -36.69 18.52
CA GLY A 565 15.25 -36.36 18.35
C GLY A 565 15.60 -35.50 17.14
N GLN A 566 14.64 -35.14 16.27
CA GLN A 566 14.85 -34.19 15.18
C GLN A 566 14.99 -32.77 15.75
N LYS A 567 16.07 -32.08 15.37
CA LYS A 567 16.41 -30.73 15.86
C LYS A 567 16.22 -29.63 14.83
N GLU A 568 16.12 -30.00 13.56
CA GLU A 568 16.15 -29.08 12.42
C GLU A 568 14.90 -29.29 11.56
N ILE A 569 14.37 -28.21 11.00
CA ILE A 569 13.33 -28.20 9.99
C ILE A 569 14.01 -28.33 8.63
N PHE A 570 13.69 -29.38 7.89
CA PHE A 570 14.32 -29.63 6.58
C PHE A 570 13.53 -28.96 5.47
N TYR A 571 14.22 -28.25 4.58
CA TYR A 571 13.60 -27.61 3.41
C TYR A 571 14.49 -27.71 2.18
N ILE A 572 13.89 -27.57 1.01
CA ILE A 572 14.56 -27.45 -0.28
C ILE A 572 13.90 -26.35 -1.11
N THR A 573 14.71 -25.63 -1.89
CA THR A 573 14.29 -24.54 -2.77
C THR A 573 14.55 -24.92 -4.23
N GLY A 574 13.66 -24.53 -5.15
CA GLY A 574 13.79 -24.82 -6.58
C GLY A 574 12.70 -24.17 -7.41
N SER A 575 12.59 -24.55 -8.68
CA SER A 575 11.65 -23.93 -9.63
C SER A 575 10.26 -24.57 -9.61
N THR A 576 10.17 -25.90 -9.48
CA THR A 576 8.90 -26.61 -9.43
C THR A 576 8.93 -27.73 -8.38
N LYS A 577 7.75 -28.10 -7.88
CA LYS A 577 7.63 -29.16 -6.89
C LYS A 577 8.05 -30.52 -7.44
N GLU A 578 7.68 -30.85 -8.68
CA GLU A 578 7.99 -32.14 -9.31
C GLU A 578 9.51 -32.35 -9.43
N GLN A 579 10.25 -31.27 -9.70
CA GLN A 579 11.72 -31.30 -9.73
C GLN A 579 12.28 -31.54 -8.33
N LEU A 580 11.73 -30.87 -7.32
CA LEU A 580 12.17 -31.00 -5.94
C LEU A 580 11.93 -32.40 -5.38
N GLU A 581 10.77 -32.99 -5.61
CA GLU A 581 10.41 -34.33 -5.14
C GLU A 581 11.34 -35.43 -5.68
N LYS A 582 11.80 -35.26 -6.93
CA LYS A 582 12.72 -36.20 -7.59
C LYS A 582 14.19 -35.90 -7.29
N SER A 583 14.49 -34.93 -6.44
CA SER A 583 15.85 -34.49 -6.19
C SER A 583 16.67 -35.55 -5.43
N PRO A 584 17.94 -35.80 -5.83
CA PRO A 584 18.84 -36.70 -5.12
C PRO A 584 19.10 -36.25 -3.67
N PHE A 585 18.87 -34.96 -3.35
CA PHE A 585 19.00 -34.44 -2.00
C PHE A 585 18.03 -35.07 -0.99
N LEU A 586 16.91 -35.63 -1.46
CA LEU A 586 15.84 -36.16 -0.61
C LEU A 586 15.94 -37.67 -0.34
N GLU A 587 16.70 -38.44 -1.14
CA GLU A 587 16.63 -39.90 -1.15
C GLU A 587 16.67 -40.53 0.24
N ARG A 588 17.70 -40.24 1.04
CA ARG A 588 17.83 -40.82 2.39
C ARG A 588 16.91 -40.17 3.42
N LEU A 589 16.50 -38.91 3.22
CA LEU A 589 15.48 -38.26 4.05
C LEU A 589 14.15 -38.99 3.90
N THR A 590 13.72 -39.25 2.66
CA THR A 590 12.51 -39.99 2.30
C THR A 590 12.59 -41.44 2.76
N LYS A 591 13.71 -42.15 2.52
CA LYS A 591 13.89 -43.53 3.04
C LYS A 591 13.85 -43.59 4.57
N LYS A 592 14.35 -42.56 5.25
CA LYS A 592 14.24 -42.42 6.71
C LYS A 592 12.92 -41.77 7.14
N ASN A 593 11.98 -41.52 6.24
CA ASN A 593 10.65 -40.95 6.48
C ASN A 593 10.69 -39.58 7.20
N TYR A 594 11.69 -38.75 6.94
CA TYR A 594 11.70 -37.34 7.34
C TYR A 594 10.78 -36.51 6.43
N GLU A 595 10.18 -35.45 6.97
CA GLU A 595 9.36 -34.51 6.21
C GLU A 595 10.24 -33.34 5.74
N VAL A 596 10.08 -32.92 4.48
CA VAL A 596 10.84 -31.82 3.88
C VAL A 596 9.89 -30.80 3.28
N ILE A 597 10.15 -29.52 3.54
CA ILE A 597 9.39 -28.39 3.01
C ILE A 597 9.84 -28.09 1.57
N PHE A 598 8.89 -27.89 0.67
CA PHE A 598 9.13 -27.45 -0.70
C PHE A 598 8.87 -25.95 -0.83
N LEU A 599 9.86 -25.23 -1.33
CA LEU A 599 9.81 -23.79 -1.56
C LEU A 599 10.10 -23.51 -3.04
N THR A 600 9.09 -23.03 -3.76
CA THR A 600 9.12 -22.92 -5.22
C THR A 600 9.15 -21.47 -5.72
N ASP A 601 8.88 -20.49 -4.86
CA ASP A 601 8.89 -19.08 -5.28
C ASP A 601 10.31 -18.51 -5.20
N PRO A 602 10.72 -17.63 -6.14
CA PRO A 602 12.01 -16.95 -6.06
C PRO A 602 12.22 -16.16 -4.75
N VAL A 603 11.14 -15.59 -4.20
CA VAL A 603 11.20 -14.86 -2.92
C VAL A 603 11.56 -15.76 -1.73
N ASP A 604 11.32 -17.08 -1.83
CA ASP A 604 11.62 -18.01 -0.74
C ASP A 604 13.12 -18.11 -0.45
N GLU A 605 13.97 -17.96 -1.45
CA GLU A 605 15.43 -17.93 -1.26
C GLU A 605 15.90 -16.72 -0.47
N TYR A 606 15.18 -15.60 -0.57
CA TYR A 606 15.43 -14.42 0.27
C TYR A 606 14.80 -14.60 1.65
N LEU A 607 13.56 -15.11 1.72
CA LEU A 607 12.85 -15.41 2.97
C LEU A 607 13.73 -16.22 3.93
N MET A 608 14.34 -17.29 3.43
CA MET A 608 15.17 -18.20 4.23
C MET A 608 16.51 -17.60 4.69
N GLN A 609 16.89 -16.41 4.19
CA GLN A 609 18.02 -15.64 4.74
C GLN A 609 17.65 -14.85 5.99
N TYR A 610 16.36 -14.59 6.22
CA TYR A 610 15.88 -13.85 7.39
C TYR A 610 15.19 -14.75 8.41
N LEU A 611 14.56 -15.85 7.96
CA LEU A 611 13.91 -16.84 8.82
C LEU A 611 14.91 -17.95 9.24
N MET A 612 15.75 -17.65 10.23
CA MET A 612 16.82 -18.55 10.68
C MET A 612 16.33 -19.73 11.52
N ASP A 613 15.31 -19.49 12.35
CA ASP A 613 14.70 -20.48 13.25
C ASP A 613 13.22 -20.17 13.47
N TYR A 614 12.49 -21.18 13.94
CA TYR A 614 11.08 -21.11 14.30
C TYR A 614 10.82 -22.05 15.49
N GLU A 615 10.25 -21.53 16.58
CA GLU A 615 9.96 -22.28 17.82
C GLU A 615 11.17 -23.12 18.29
N ASP A 616 12.34 -22.47 18.37
CA ASP A 616 13.66 -23.04 18.72
C ASP A 616 14.20 -24.12 17.76
N LYS A 617 13.59 -24.31 16.59
CA LYS A 617 14.06 -25.22 15.54
C LYS A 617 14.74 -24.44 14.42
N LYS A 618 15.99 -24.81 14.12
CA LYS A 618 16.74 -24.20 13.01
C LYS A 618 16.30 -24.78 11.67
N PHE A 619 16.29 -23.96 10.64
CA PHE A 619 16.08 -24.43 9.28
C PHE A 619 17.39 -25.00 8.70
N GLN A 620 17.29 -26.14 8.00
CA GLN A 620 18.40 -26.78 7.31
C GLN A 620 18.01 -27.01 5.85
N ASN A 621 18.69 -26.29 4.95
CA ASN A 621 18.55 -26.52 3.52
C ASN A 621 19.21 -27.85 3.14
N VAL A 622 18.44 -28.77 2.57
CA VAL A 622 18.92 -30.11 2.19
C VAL A 622 19.75 -30.12 0.91
N SER A 623 19.93 -28.98 0.23
CA SER A 623 20.90 -28.80 -0.87
C SER A 623 22.24 -28.20 -0.41
N LYS A 624 22.34 -27.78 0.86
CA LYS A 624 23.57 -27.23 1.45
C LYS A 624 24.33 -28.26 2.28
N GLU A 625 25.60 -27.98 2.54
CA GLU A 625 26.41 -28.73 3.50
C GLU A 625 25.81 -28.68 4.91
N GLY A 626 26.06 -29.72 5.72
CA GLY A 626 25.76 -29.73 7.14
C GLY A 626 24.59 -30.62 7.56
N LEU A 627 23.95 -31.31 6.61
CA LEU A 627 22.84 -32.22 6.89
C LEU A 627 23.24 -33.35 7.86
N LYS A 628 22.53 -33.45 8.98
CA LYS A 628 22.76 -34.46 10.02
C LYS A 628 21.57 -35.41 10.13
N LEU A 629 21.76 -36.65 9.68
CA LEU A 629 20.73 -37.71 9.74
C LEU A 629 21.07 -38.78 10.77
N GLY A 630 20.96 -38.45 12.06
CA GLY A 630 21.25 -39.38 13.18
C GLY A 630 22.71 -39.82 13.27
N LYS A 631 23.04 -40.71 14.22
CA LYS A 631 24.38 -41.31 14.35
C LYS A 631 24.45 -42.59 13.53
N ASP A 632 25.36 -42.66 12.56
CA ASP A 632 25.67 -43.89 11.80
C ASP A 632 27.05 -44.38 12.25
N SER A 633 27.10 -45.46 13.03
CA SER A 633 28.33 -45.98 13.64
C SER A 633 29.34 -46.51 12.61
N LYS A 634 28.87 -46.94 11.43
CA LYS A 634 29.71 -47.49 10.34
C LYS A 634 30.35 -46.42 9.46
N LEU A 635 30.00 -45.15 9.66
CA LEU A 635 30.41 -44.05 8.79
C LEU A 635 31.89 -43.67 8.97
N LYS A 636 32.50 -44.02 10.11
CA LYS A 636 33.91 -43.72 10.40
C LYS A 636 34.85 -44.60 9.58
N ASP A 637 34.62 -45.91 9.57
CA ASP A 637 35.43 -46.88 8.82
C ASP A 637 35.31 -46.65 7.30
N LEU A 638 34.09 -46.32 6.84
CA LEU A 638 33.86 -45.94 5.45
C LEU A 638 34.66 -44.70 5.06
N LYS A 639 34.66 -43.65 5.88
CA LYS A 639 35.43 -42.42 5.60
C LYS A 639 36.92 -42.69 5.43
N GLU A 640 37.48 -43.56 6.26
CA GLU A 640 38.90 -43.91 6.17
C GLU A 640 39.20 -44.68 4.87
N SER A 641 38.35 -45.65 4.52
CA SER A 641 38.53 -46.45 3.31
C SER A 641 38.35 -45.70 1.98
N PHE A 642 37.71 -44.53 1.98
CA PHE A 642 37.48 -43.71 0.76
C PHE A 642 38.37 -42.46 0.71
N LYS A 643 39.25 -42.27 1.68
CA LYS A 643 40.07 -41.05 1.83
C LYS A 643 40.96 -40.79 0.60
N GLU A 644 41.54 -41.85 0.05
CA GLU A 644 42.38 -41.79 -1.16
C GLU A 644 41.59 -41.28 -2.38
N LEU A 645 40.45 -41.90 -2.69
CA LEU A 645 39.56 -41.45 -3.78
C LEU A 645 39.11 -40.00 -3.58
N THR A 646 38.72 -39.61 -2.35
CA THR A 646 38.25 -38.24 -2.11
C THR A 646 39.33 -37.18 -2.29
N ASN A 647 40.59 -37.50 -1.97
CA ASN A 647 41.71 -36.58 -2.19
C ASN A 647 42.04 -36.49 -3.69
N TRP A 648 42.18 -37.64 -4.35
CA TRP A 648 42.45 -37.70 -5.79
C TRP A 648 41.39 -36.94 -6.61
N TRP A 649 40.11 -37.18 -6.32
CA TRP A 649 39.03 -36.55 -7.09
C TRP A 649 38.95 -35.03 -6.82
N LYS A 650 39.33 -34.57 -5.62
CA LYS A 650 39.47 -33.14 -5.35
C LYS A 650 40.56 -32.52 -6.24
N ASP A 651 41.69 -33.19 -6.40
CA ASP A 651 42.81 -32.70 -7.21
C ASP A 651 42.45 -32.65 -8.70
N VAL A 652 41.72 -33.66 -9.20
CA VAL A 652 41.20 -33.71 -10.58
C VAL A 652 40.26 -32.54 -10.90
N LEU A 653 39.50 -32.07 -9.89
CA LEU A 653 38.51 -30.99 -9.98
C LEU A 653 39.04 -29.64 -9.48
N SER A 654 40.36 -29.47 -9.36
CA SER A 654 40.97 -28.23 -8.85
C SER A 654 40.64 -27.00 -9.69
N SER A 655 40.35 -27.17 -10.99
CA SER A 655 39.88 -26.13 -11.92
C SER A 655 38.40 -25.77 -11.77
N ASP A 656 37.60 -26.61 -11.11
CA ASP A 656 36.13 -26.60 -11.16
C ASP A 656 35.45 -25.94 -9.94
N ASN A 657 36.21 -25.15 -9.18
CA ASN A 657 35.72 -24.45 -7.97
C ASN A 657 35.13 -25.40 -6.90
N VAL A 658 35.69 -26.61 -6.78
CA VAL A 658 35.32 -27.61 -5.77
C VAL A 658 36.23 -27.48 -4.55
N ASP A 659 35.65 -27.22 -3.37
CA ASP A 659 36.39 -27.08 -2.12
C ASP A 659 36.80 -28.44 -1.52
N SER A 660 35.90 -29.43 -1.60
CA SER A 660 36.13 -30.76 -1.05
C SER A 660 35.25 -31.83 -1.68
N VAL A 661 35.75 -33.06 -1.65
CA VAL A 661 34.99 -34.28 -1.96
C VAL A 661 34.80 -35.05 -0.65
N LYS A 662 33.56 -35.45 -0.33
CA LYS A 662 33.21 -36.07 0.96
C LYS A 662 32.22 -37.21 0.76
N LEU A 663 32.14 -38.12 1.72
CA LEU A 663 31.06 -39.12 1.74
C LEU A 663 29.73 -38.46 2.09
N SER A 664 28.69 -38.80 1.33
CA SER A 664 27.35 -38.27 1.54
C SER A 664 26.66 -38.93 2.73
N ASN A 665 25.93 -38.10 3.48
CA ASN A 665 24.93 -38.56 4.43
C ASN A 665 23.51 -38.58 3.87
N ARG A 666 23.27 -38.04 2.66
CA ARG A 666 21.93 -37.80 2.09
C ARG A 666 21.57 -38.72 0.93
N LEU A 667 22.57 -39.25 0.22
CA LEU A 667 22.39 -40.16 -0.89
C LEU A 667 22.03 -41.58 -0.44
N ALA A 668 21.27 -42.26 -1.30
CA ALA A 668 20.93 -43.66 -1.21
C ALA A 668 21.19 -44.38 -2.54
N ASP A 669 20.64 -43.88 -3.66
CA ASP A 669 20.69 -44.54 -4.96
C ASP A 669 21.58 -43.78 -5.95
N THR A 670 21.57 -42.45 -5.95
CA THR A 670 22.45 -41.64 -6.83
C THR A 670 23.95 -41.79 -6.46
N PRO A 671 24.87 -41.83 -7.45
CA PRO A 671 26.32 -41.98 -7.22
C PRO A 671 26.96 -40.80 -6.49
N CYS A 672 26.63 -39.57 -6.86
CA CYS A 672 27.18 -38.37 -6.23
C CYS A 672 26.29 -37.16 -6.48
N VAL A 673 26.44 -36.12 -5.65
CA VAL A 673 25.68 -34.86 -5.76
C VAL A 673 26.57 -33.68 -5.40
N VAL A 674 26.29 -32.51 -5.96
CA VAL A 674 27.03 -31.27 -5.66
C VAL A 674 26.21 -30.42 -4.69
N VAL A 675 26.78 -30.14 -3.52
CA VAL A 675 26.16 -29.25 -2.53
C VAL A 675 26.93 -27.93 -2.46
N THR A 676 26.25 -26.89 -2.02
CA THR A 676 26.88 -25.60 -1.72
C THR A 676 27.37 -25.57 -0.27
N SER A 677 28.44 -24.81 -0.02
CA SER A 677 28.87 -24.52 1.35
C SER A 677 27.75 -23.88 2.17
N LYS A 678 27.84 -24.00 3.50
CA LYS A 678 26.80 -23.52 4.43
C LYS A 678 26.41 -22.05 4.25
N TYR A 679 27.37 -21.19 3.91
CA TYR A 679 27.20 -19.73 3.85
C TYR A 679 27.08 -19.17 2.42
N GLY A 680 27.26 -20.01 1.38
CA GLY A 680 27.12 -19.58 -0.01
C GLY A 680 25.69 -19.56 -0.50
N TRP A 681 25.47 -18.96 -1.68
CA TRP A 681 24.22 -19.13 -2.44
C TRP A 681 23.97 -20.60 -2.78
N SER A 682 22.70 -21.00 -2.75
CA SER A 682 22.25 -22.27 -3.33
C SER A 682 22.35 -22.21 -4.86
N ALA A 683 22.20 -23.36 -5.53
CA ALA A 683 22.13 -23.40 -6.98
C ALA A 683 20.95 -22.58 -7.53
N ASN A 684 19.80 -22.60 -6.84
CA ASN A 684 18.62 -21.83 -7.22
C ASN A 684 18.82 -20.32 -7.01
N MET A 685 19.41 -19.90 -5.89
CA MET A 685 19.77 -18.49 -5.67
C MET A 685 20.79 -18.00 -6.71
N GLU A 686 21.77 -18.82 -7.09
CA GLU A 686 22.72 -18.46 -8.15
C GLU A 686 22.00 -18.21 -9.49
N LYS A 687 20.99 -19.03 -9.85
CA LYS A 687 20.14 -18.81 -11.03
C LYS A 687 19.35 -17.50 -10.94
N ILE A 688 18.70 -17.24 -9.81
CA ILE A 688 17.91 -16.01 -9.59
C ILE A 688 18.81 -14.77 -9.75
N MET A 689 19.99 -14.79 -9.14
CA MET A 689 20.95 -13.67 -9.20
C MET A 689 21.50 -13.44 -10.61
N GLN A 690 21.78 -14.49 -11.38
CA GLN A 690 22.24 -14.36 -12.76
C GLN A 690 21.15 -13.83 -13.71
N ALA A 691 19.89 -14.15 -13.43
CA ALA A 691 18.75 -13.62 -14.20
C ALA A 691 18.47 -12.14 -13.91
N GLN A 692 18.93 -11.60 -12.78
CA GLN A 692 18.78 -10.19 -12.44
C GLN A 692 19.89 -9.35 -13.11
N THR A 693 19.47 -8.50 -14.06
CA THR A 693 20.33 -7.63 -14.88
C THR A 693 21.09 -6.54 -14.11
N LEU A 694 20.76 -6.31 -12.84
CA LEU A 694 21.29 -5.22 -11.99
C LEU A 694 22.33 -5.67 -10.95
N SER A 695 22.76 -6.94 -10.95
CA SER A 695 23.72 -7.42 -9.94
C SER A 695 25.17 -7.02 -10.27
N ASP A 696 25.88 -6.44 -9.29
CA ASP A 696 27.31 -6.14 -9.42
C ASP A 696 28.12 -7.47 -9.41
N ASN A 697 28.67 -7.82 -10.58
CA ASN A 697 29.38 -9.08 -10.82
C ASN A 697 30.51 -9.36 -9.79
N LYS A 698 31.11 -8.32 -9.20
CA LYS A 698 32.18 -8.49 -8.18
C LYS A 698 31.66 -8.99 -6.84
N GLN A 699 30.50 -8.51 -6.41
CA GLN A 699 29.89 -8.95 -5.14
C GLN A 699 29.26 -10.34 -5.30
N ALA A 700 28.72 -10.63 -6.48
CA ALA A 700 28.22 -11.96 -6.84
C ALA A 700 29.31 -13.04 -6.76
N ALA A 701 30.55 -12.74 -7.17
CA ALA A 701 31.67 -13.69 -7.13
C ALA A 701 32.04 -14.15 -5.70
N TYR A 702 31.91 -13.26 -4.70
CA TYR A 702 32.16 -13.61 -3.29
C TYR A 702 31.02 -14.46 -2.69
N MET A 703 29.79 -14.25 -3.18
CA MET A 703 28.59 -14.94 -2.70
C MET A 703 28.35 -16.29 -3.39
N LYS A 704 28.95 -16.51 -4.57
CA LYS A 704 29.13 -17.83 -5.20
C LYS A 704 30.00 -18.70 -4.29
N GLY A 705 29.35 -19.34 -3.32
CA GLY A 705 30.03 -20.23 -2.39
C GLY A 705 30.73 -21.36 -3.11
N LYS A 706 31.80 -21.88 -2.49
CA LYS A 706 32.47 -23.04 -3.03
C LYS A 706 31.57 -24.28 -3.02
N ARG A 707 31.82 -25.18 -3.97
CA ARG A 707 31.06 -26.42 -4.16
C ARG A 707 31.69 -27.57 -3.38
N VAL A 708 30.88 -28.51 -2.94
CA VAL A 708 31.33 -29.75 -2.29
C VAL A 708 30.70 -30.91 -3.04
N LEU A 709 31.53 -31.85 -3.51
CA LEU A 709 31.05 -33.09 -4.13
C LEU A 709 30.81 -34.12 -3.02
N GLU A 710 29.58 -34.55 -2.84
CA GLU A 710 29.23 -35.63 -1.94
C GLU A 710 29.06 -36.94 -2.73
N ILE A 711 29.80 -37.99 -2.38
CA ILE A 711 29.77 -39.29 -3.05
C ILE A 711 29.05 -40.36 -2.22
N ASN A 712 28.36 -41.28 -2.88
CA ASN A 712 27.69 -42.41 -2.27
C ASN A 712 28.63 -43.63 -2.22
N PRO A 713 29.21 -43.98 -1.06
CA PRO A 713 30.18 -45.07 -0.96
C PRO A 713 29.57 -46.46 -1.21
N ARG A 714 28.24 -46.56 -1.28
CA ARG A 714 27.54 -47.83 -1.53
C ARG A 714 27.29 -48.07 -3.02
N HIS A 715 27.36 -47.03 -3.84
CA HIS A 715 27.02 -47.09 -5.26
C HIS A 715 28.09 -47.87 -6.07
N PRO A 716 27.71 -48.76 -7.01
CA PRO A 716 28.65 -49.55 -7.80
C PRO A 716 29.67 -48.71 -8.57
N ILE A 717 29.24 -47.63 -9.23
CA ILE A 717 30.14 -46.73 -9.98
C ILE A 717 31.23 -46.14 -9.07
N ILE A 718 30.88 -45.75 -7.85
CA ILE A 718 31.84 -45.13 -6.92
C ILE A 718 32.83 -46.14 -6.36
N LYS A 719 32.41 -47.40 -6.16
CA LYS A 719 33.31 -48.50 -5.77
C LYS A 719 34.27 -48.86 -6.90
N GLU A 720 33.76 -49.02 -8.11
CA GLU A 720 34.59 -49.30 -9.28
C GLU A 720 35.60 -48.17 -9.53
N LEU A 721 35.16 -46.91 -9.43
CA LEU A 721 36.05 -45.76 -9.57
C LEU A 721 37.16 -45.77 -8.50
N LYS A 722 36.81 -46.11 -7.25
CA LYS A 722 37.81 -46.27 -6.18
C LYS A 722 38.85 -47.33 -6.54
N ASP A 723 38.42 -48.49 -6.99
CA ASP A 723 39.30 -49.62 -7.27
C ASP A 723 40.20 -49.33 -8.48
N LYS A 724 39.68 -48.65 -9.51
CA LYS A 724 40.47 -48.22 -10.67
C LYS A 724 41.49 -47.15 -10.33
N VAL A 725 41.14 -46.15 -9.51
CA VAL A 725 42.09 -45.12 -9.04
C VAL A 725 43.22 -45.74 -8.21
N ALA A 726 42.93 -46.79 -7.44
CA ALA A 726 43.95 -47.52 -6.69
C ALA A 726 44.89 -48.37 -7.58
N GLN A 727 44.46 -48.71 -8.81
CA GLN A 727 45.29 -49.42 -9.78
C GLN A 727 46.17 -48.45 -10.60
N ASP A 728 45.57 -47.37 -11.11
CA ASP A 728 46.27 -46.33 -11.86
C ASP A 728 45.57 -44.98 -11.66
N SER A 729 46.20 -44.10 -10.88
CA SER A 729 45.67 -42.76 -10.59
C SER A 729 45.93 -41.75 -11.72
N GLU A 730 46.79 -42.07 -12.68
CA GLU A 730 47.19 -41.16 -13.77
C GLU A 730 46.47 -41.44 -15.09
N ASP A 731 45.62 -42.46 -15.18
CA ASP A 731 44.82 -42.75 -16.38
C ASP A 731 43.88 -41.59 -16.72
N GLU A 732 44.14 -40.95 -17.86
CA GLU A 732 43.36 -39.83 -18.38
C GLU A 732 41.90 -40.21 -18.68
N ASN A 733 41.61 -41.47 -19.03
CA ASN A 733 40.23 -41.92 -19.21
C ASN A 733 39.47 -41.92 -17.87
N ILE A 734 40.13 -42.30 -16.77
CA ILE A 734 39.55 -42.29 -15.43
C ILE A 734 39.29 -40.84 -14.98
N LYS A 735 40.26 -39.93 -15.20
CA LYS A 735 40.08 -38.50 -14.92
C LYS A 735 38.93 -37.89 -15.71
N GLN A 736 38.83 -38.17 -17.02
CA GLN A 736 37.72 -37.71 -17.86
C GLN A 736 36.37 -38.28 -17.41
N THR A 737 36.31 -39.56 -17.08
CA THR A 737 35.08 -40.20 -16.55
C THR A 737 34.65 -39.56 -15.23
N ALA A 738 35.61 -39.29 -14.33
CA ALA A 738 35.36 -38.63 -13.05
C ALA A 738 34.84 -37.18 -13.23
N ARG A 739 35.35 -36.44 -14.23
CA ARG A 739 34.83 -35.12 -14.61
C ARG A 739 33.41 -35.20 -15.19
N LEU A 740 33.14 -36.16 -16.07
CA LEU A 740 31.80 -36.36 -16.64
C LEU A 740 30.77 -36.69 -15.56
N ILE A 741 31.14 -37.55 -14.59
CA ILE A 741 30.30 -37.86 -13.43
C ILE A 741 30.04 -36.59 -12.60
N TYR A 742 31.07 -35.77 -12.35
CA TYR A 742 30.93 -34.50 -11.63
C TYR A 742 29.99 -33.52 -12.37
N GLN A 743 30.18 -33.33 -13.68
CA GLN A 743 29.36 -32.44 -14.50
C GLN A 743 27.89 -32.91 -14.53
N THR A 744 27.67 -34.23 -14.58
CA THR A 744 26.32 -34.82 -14.49
C THR A 744 25.67 -34.52 -13.14
N ALA A 745 26.42 -34.73 -12.04
CA ALA A 745 25.94 -34.40 -10.70
C ALA A 745 25.71 -32.89 -10.50
N LEU A 746 26.53 -32.05 -11.14
CA LEU A 746 26.40 -30.59 -11.11
C LEU A 746 25.08 -30.14 -11.76
N LEU A 747 24.76 -30.71 -12.92
CA LEU A 747 23.51 -30.48 -13.64
C LEU A 747 22.30 -30.96 -12.81
N GLU A 748 22.35 -32.19 -12.29
CA GLU A 748 21.29 -32.79 -11.46
C GLU A 748 21.05 -31.98 -10.16
N SER A 749 22.11 -31.36 -9.63
CA SER A 749 22.04 -30.46 -8.46
C SER A 749 21.50 -29.06 -8.79
N GLY A 750 21.17 -28.80 -10.05
CA GLY A 750 20.52 -27.56 -10.49
C GLY A 750 21.47 -26.40 -10.83
N PHE A 751 22.78 -26.62 -10.86
CA PHE A 751 23.75 -25.60 -11.26
C PHE A 751 23.83 -25.46 -12.79
N ILE A 752 24.36 -24.32 -13.22
CA ILE A 752 24.67 -24.06 -14.63
C ILE A 752 26.05 -24.63 -14.94
N LEU A 753 26.16 -25.32 -16.07
CA LEU A 753 27.42 -25.81 -16.61
C LEU A 753 28.22 -24.64 -17.18
N ASN A 754 29.50 -24.53 -16.81
CA ASN A 754 30.37 -23.47 -17.31
C ASN A 754 30.71 -23.65 -18.80
N ASP A 755 30.90 -24.89 -19.24
CA ASP A 755 31.17 -25.26 -20.63
C ASP A 755 30.26 -26.43 -21.06
N PRO A 756 29.09 -26.12 -21.66
CA PRO A 756 28.19 -27.14 -22.19
C PRO A 756 28.80 -27.98 -23.32
N LYS A 757 29.75 -27.42 -24.08
CA LYS A 757 30.37 -28.10 -25.23
C LYS A 757 31.34 -29.18 -24.77
N GLU A 758 32.12 -28.90 -23.72
CA GLU A 758 32.99 -29.91 -23.10
C GLU A 758 32.17 -31.08 -22.55
N PHE A 759 31.08 -30.78 -21.83
CA PHE A 759 30.17 -31.81 -21.30
C PHE A 759 29.57 -32.69 -22.42
N ALA A 760 29.03 -32.06 -23.47
CA ALA A 760 28.49 -32.77 -24.63
C ALA A 760 29.56 -33.64 -25.32
N SER A 761 30.77 -33.12 -25.48
CA SER A 761 31.91 -33.86 -26.05
C SER A 761 32.26 -35.09 -25.22
N GLY A 762 32.21 -34.99 -23.89
CA GLY A 762 32.40 -36.12 -22.98
C GLY A 762 31.34 -37.21 -23.16
N ILE A 763 30.07 -36.82 -23.34
CA ILE A 763 28.97 -37.75 -23.64
C ILE A 763 29.23 -38.43 -24.99
N TYR A 764 29.52 -37.67 -26.05
CA TYR A 764 29.74 -38.23 -27.38
C TYR A 764 30.90 -39.22 -27.41
N LYS A 765 32.02 -38.92 -26.73
CA LYS A 765 33.14 -39.86 -26.57
C LYS A 765 32.73 -41.13 -25.83
N SER A 766 31.91 -41.02 -24.79
CA SER A 766 31.40 -42.19 -24.06
C SER A 766 30.49 -43.05 -24.95
N VAL A 767 29.67 -42.43 -25.81
CA VAL A 767 28.81 -43.13 -26.77
C VAL A 767 29.63 -43.79 -27.87
N GLN A 768 30.61 -43.09 -28.46
CA GLN A 768 31.54 -43.66 -29.44
C GLN A 768 32.23 -44.91 -28.90
N LYS A 769 32.77 -44.83 -27.68
CA LYS A 769 33.41 -45.97 -27.01
C LYS A 769 32.43 -47.11 -26.70
N SER A 770 31.17 -46.79 -26.37
CA SER A 770 30.12 -47.81 -26.16
C SER A 770 29.68 -48.49 -27.45
N LEU A 771 29.77 -47.80 -28.60
CA LEU A 771 29.40 -48.31 -29.92
C LEU A 771 30.59 -48.89 -30.69
N ASP A 772 31.79 -48.87 -30.10
CA ASP A 772 33.05 -49.32 -30.70
C ASP A 772 33.38 -48.62 -32.03
N ILE A 773 33.03 -47.34 -32.12
CA ILE A 773 33.31 -46.49 -33.28
C ILE A 773 34.74 -45.94 -33.11
N ALA A 774 35.64 -46.28 -34.03
CA ALA A 774 36.98 -45.69 -34.10
C ALA A 774 36.87 -44.17 -34.32
N ASP A 775 37.91 -43.39 -33.96
CA ASP A 775 38.01 -41.95 -34.22
C ASP A 775 38.02 -41.67 -35.74
N ALA A 776 36.87 -41.85 -36.40
CA ALA A 776 36.65 -41.55 -37.80
C ALA A 776 36.26 -40.09 -37.92
N THR A 777 36.93 -39.36 -38.82
CA THR A 777 36.54 -38.01 -39.22
C THR A 777 35.14 -38.03 -39.78
N VAL A 778 34.30 -37.08 -39.37
CA VAL A 778 32.99 -36.84 -39.98
C VAL A 778 33.21 -36.73 -41.49
N GLU A 779 32.43 -37.47 -42.28
CA GLU A 779 32.49 -37.38 -43.75
C GLU A 779 32.27 -35.92 -44.15
N GLU A 780 33.21 -35.35 -44.92
CA GLU A 780 33.07 -33.97 -45.42
C GLU A 780 31.82 -33.90 -46.30
N GLU A 781 30.98 -32.88 -46.11
CA GLU A 781 29.86 -32.65 -47.03
C GLU A 781 30.43 -32.41 -48.42
N ASP A 782 30.00 -33.21 -49.41
CA ASP A 782 30.26 -32.93 -50.81
C ASP A 782 29.65 -31.55 -51.13
N GLU A 783 30.46 -30.50 -51.23
CA GLU A 783 30.05 -29.20 -51.76
C GLU A 783 29.64 -29.40 -53.23
N THR A 784 28.39 -29.78 -53.48
CA THR A 784 27.80 -29.64 -54.80
C THR A 784 27.69 -28.15 -55.08
N GLU A 785 28.57 -27.64 -55.94
CA GLU A 785 28.43 -26.31 -56.55
C GLU A 785 26.98 -26.15 -57.01
N GLU A 786 26.23 -25.23 -56.38
CA GLU A 786 24.93 -24.82 -56.86
C GLU A 786 25.12 -24.18 -58.24
N THR A 787 24.97 -24.99 -59.30
CA THR A 787 24.87 -24.50 -60.67
C THR A 787 23.61 -23.66 -60.76
N HIS A 788 23.77 -22.34 -60.81
CA HIS A 788 22.74 -21.41 -61.25
C HIS A 788 22.26 -21.83 -62.65
N GLU A 789 21.09 -22.48 -62.72
CA GLU A 789 20.35 -22.60 -63.97
C GLU A 789 19.77 -21.22 -64.34
N SER A 790 20.33 -20.67 -65.39
CA SER A 790 19.76 -19.60 -66.18
C SER A 790 18.47 -20.09 -66.84
N ASP A 791 17.33 -19.51 -66.49
CA ASP A 791 16.16 -19.48 -67.37
C ASP A 791 15.82 -18.02 -67.71
N GLU A 792 16.20 -17.65 -68.93
CA GLU A 792 15.72 -16.44 -69.59
C GLU A 792 14.21 -16.55 -69.83
N LYS A 793 13.44 -15.59 -69.30
CA LYS A 793 12.41 -14.91 -70.10
C LYS A 793 12.07 -13.52 -69.55
N ALA A 794 12.19 -12.56 -70.46
CA ALA A 794 12.13 -11.12 -70.26
C ALA A 794 10.72 -10.56 -69.99
N SER A 795 10.65 -9.48 -69.20
CA SER A 795 10.04 -8.18 -69.55
C SER A 795 10.36 -7.17 -68.44
N GLU A 796 11.24 -6.20 -68.71
CA GLU A 796 10.91 -4.77 -68.89
C GLU A 796 10.46 -4.03 -67.61
N GLY A 797 11.20 -2.97 -67.24
CA GLY A 797 10.62 -1.80 -66.55
C GLY A 797 11.31 -1.33 -65.28
N ASP A 798 12.38 -0.54 -65.44
CA ASP A 798 12.76 0.70 -64.73
C ASP A 798 12.48 0.93 -63.22
N ALA A 799 13.55 1.41 -62.56
CA ALA A 799 13.59 2.52 -61.59
C ALA A 799 12.84 2.31 -60.24
N ASP A 800 13.27 2.78 -59.07
CA ASP A 800 14.40 3.54 -58.56
C ASP A 800 14.26 3.47 -57.02
N ASP A 801 15.39 3.66 -56.35
CA ASP A 801 15.66 4.07 -54.98
C ASP A 801 14.71 3.83 -53.77
N SER A 802 15.41 3.63 -52.65
CA SER A 802 15.05 3.95 -51.27
C SER A 802 14.09 3.03 -50.50
N LEU A 803 14.62 2.32 -49.51
CA LEU A 803 14.53 2.76 -48.12
C LEU A 803 15.35 1.85 -47.19
N LYS A 804 16.30 2.52 -46.53
CA LYS A 804 17.04 2.08 -45.37
C LYS A 804 16.19 2.24 -44.10
N ASP A 805 16.55 1.40 -43.13
CA ASP A 805 16.50 1.62 -41.68
C ASP A 805 15.13 1.82 -41.01
N GLU A 806 14.73 0.85 -40.18
CA GLU A 806 14.68 1.02 -38.71
C GLU A 806 14.26 -0.29 -38.01
N LEU A 807 15.11 -0.75 -37.08
CA LEU A 807 14.74 -1.47 -35.87
C LEU A 807 15.74 -1.15 -34.75
#